data_AF-A0A1G1XPG9-F1
#
_entry.id   AF-A0A1G1XPG9-F1
#
_cell.length_a   1.000
_cell.length_b   1.000
_cell.length_c   1.000
_cell.angle_alpha   90.00
_cell.angle_beta   90.00
_cell.angle_gamma   90.00
#
_symmetry.space_group_name_H-M   'P 1'
#
loop_
_entity.id
_entity.type
_entity.pdbx_description
1 polymer ?
#
loop_
_entity_poly.entity_id
_entity_poly.type
_entity_poly.pdbx_seq_one_letter_code
_entity_poly.pdbx_strand_id
1 'polypeptide(L)'
;MYSQPFLSKKLALLLLSTLLIALILLWPNKSAAQEESFPKLANYFTGWDLTDEQTSQLAKWDLVILSPQALERQPQIITKLRQVNPNIKILVYVLIQEINIKPEIVNASHYYQTIHNTVSQNNWWLKTASGQNVSWWPNTWLINATSTAPRANGQNWSDYLPQLVYDQFLKTDSWDGVFFDNTWYNISWLNQPLDVNQDGINDSTTFMDDKWREGIGQMLTKTRSLAPNKLILVNNNTNYYNDKLNGRMQENFPNEIEGSWANIINNYLNANLGNNPQYFVINATTKNTGTQTDYQTMRFGLASALLGNGYYSFDFGDQGHENVWWYDEYDIYLGNPVSTPKNLLEQNNANIKPGVWQRDFQNGLSLVNSTALEQKISFAQEFEKIKGTQDTTTNNGAIIKSLTLKPDDGIILLRRVEDLTNTSYSNGSFVRVFNKNGETTRNGFFIYDKQFKGGNVIAKQDINKDGQTEILIADSSKITIYNADKKELTKFYPYGTKYNKGINFVIADFENDGYFEIITGTQRGYAPLVKIFNYKGEVQGNGFYAYAKNYLGGVNVAVGDTNGNGQKEIITGAGFMGGPIVRIFDKNGKLLSGGFFAYAKTFRGGVNVACGDIDGNGIDEIITGAGYGGSSHVRIFNSKFEPINPGFWAFAKDSRTGVIVTLNDLDKDGIKEILAASPSTFATAFNP
;
A
#
# COMPACT_ATOMS: atom_id res chain seq x y z
N MET A 1 -31.98 66.54 -6.49
CA MET A 1 -31.01 65.63 -7.15
C MET A 1 -30.70 64.52 -6.17
N TYR A 2 -30.90 63.27 -6.59
CA TYR A 2 -30.38 61.98 -6.08
C TYR A 2 -31.47 60.92 -6.14
N SER A 3 -31.46 60.20 -7.27
CA SER A 3 -32.21 59.00 -7.56
C SER A 3 -31.58 57.79 -6.87
N GLN A 4 -32.37 57.02 -6.12
CA GLN A 4 -32.04 55.66 -5.69
C GLN A 4 -32.44 54.67 -6.78
N PRO A 5 -31.57 53.75 -7.25
CA PRO A 5 -31.99 52.75 -8.23
C PRO A 5 -32.53 51.50 -7.55
N PHE A 6 -33.72 51.08 -8.00
CA PHE A 6 -34.27 49.75 -7.76
C PHE A 6 -33.39 48.69 -8.44
N LEU A 7 -32.59 47.95 -7.68
CA LEU A 7 -32.04 46.68 -8.14
C LEU A 7 -33.16 45.63 -8.10
N SER A 8 -33.51 45.05 -9.25
CA SER A 8 -34.55 44.03 -9.33
C SER A 8 -34.18 42.78 -8.52
N LYS A 9 -35.14 42.18 -7.82
CA LYS A 9 -34.96 40.94 -7.01
C LYS A 9 -34.32 39.79 -7.81
N LYS A 10 -34.45 39.77 -9.14
CA LYS A 10 -33.77 38.79 -10.02
C LYS A 10 -32.27 39.01 -10.10
N LEU A 11 -31.80 40.26 -10.12
CA LEU A 11 -30.37 40.56 -10.11
C LEU A 11 -29.74 40.22 -8.75
N ALA A 12 -30.46 40.47 -7.65
CA ALA A 12 -30.02 40.11 -6.31
C ALA A 12 -29.95 38.57 -6.10
N LEU A 13 -30.91 37.80 -6.64
CA LEU A 13 -30.85 36.33 -6.62
C LEU A 13 -29.71 35.79 -7.49
N LEU A 14 -29.48 36.39 -8.66
CA LEU A 14 -28.37 36.00 -9.54
C LEU A 14 -27.03 36.28 -8.86
N LEU A 15 -26.85 37.47 -8.27
CA LEU A 15 -25.66 37.86 -7.51
C LEU A 15 -25.44 36.97 -6.28
N LEU A 16 -26.48 36.61 -5.53
CA LEU A 16 -26.37 35.65 -4.42
C LEU A 16 -25.97 34.25 -4.92
N SER A 17 -26.55 33.78 -6.03
CA SER A 17 -26.19 32.47 -6.60
C SER A 17 -24.77 32.43 -7.14
N THR A 18 -24.30 33.50 -7.78
CA THR A 18 -22.90 33.63 -8.23
C THR A 18 -21.94 33.83 -7.07
N LEU A 19 -22.33 34.51 -5.98
CA LEU A 19 -21.51 34.59 -4.77
C LEU A 19 -21.44 33.23 -4.06
N LEU A 20 -22.53 32.45 -4.01
CA LEU A 20 -22.53 31.11 -3.41
C LEU A 20 -21.65 30.15 -4.21
N ILE A 21 -21.72 30.21 -5.55
CA ILE A 21 -20.86 29.41 -6.44
C ILE A 21 -19.39 29.86 -6.35
N ALA A 22 -19.13 31.17 -6.22
CA ALA A 22 -17.77 31.69 -6.01
C ALA A 22 -17.22 31.37 -4.61
N LEU A 23 -18.06 31.29 -3.57
CA LEU A 23 -17.68 30.85 -2.21
C LEU A 23 -17.39 29.35 -2.15
N ILE A 24 -18.06 28.53 -2.95
CA ILE A 24 -17.74 27.09 -3.12
C ILE A 24 -16.42 26.90 -3.89
N LEU A 25 -16.05 27.83 -4.79
CA LEU A 25 -14.80 27.80 -5.56
C LEU A 25 -13.60 28.46 -4.84
N LEU A 26 -13.84 29.20 -3.75
CA LEU A 26 -12.79 29.90 -2.96
C LEU A 26 -12.45 29.21 -1.65
N TRP A 27 -13.12 28.11 -1.30
CA TRP A 27 -12.49 27.16 -0.39
C TRP A 27 -11.39 26.45 -1.16
N PRO A 28 -10.14 26.40 -0.63
CA PRO A 28 -9.26 25.37 -1.09
C PRO A 28 -10.04 24.08 -0.83
N ASN A 29 -10.48 23.43 -1.90
CA ASN A 29 -10.48 21.98 -1.89
C ASN A 29 -9.05 21.66 -1.48
N LYS A 30 -8.82 21.45 -0.18
CA LYS A 30 -7.87 20.45 0.23
C LYS A 30 -8.45 19.21 -0.43
N SER A 31 -8.11 18.98 -1.70
CA SER A 31 -8.02 17.64 -2.23
C SER A 31 -7.27 16.94 -1.12
N ALA A 32 -7.96 16.07 -0.38
CA ALA A 32 -7.28 15.25 0.61
C ALA A 32 -6.09 14.69 -0.14
N ALA A 33 -4.88 15.08 0.26
CA ALA A 33 -3.68 14.57 -0.38
C ALA A 33 -3.87 13.06 -0.36
N GLN A 34 -3.83 12.44 -1.54
CA GLN A 34 -4.02 10.99 -1.64
C GLN A 34 -3.03 10.37 -0.66
N GLU A 35 -3.56 9.58 0.28
CA GLU A 35 -2.74 8.97 1.33
C GLU A 35 -1.65 8.15 0.63
N GLU A 36 -0.38 8.56 0.77
CA GLU A 36 0.71 7.81 0.15
C GLU A 36 1.03 6.62 1.05
N SER A 37 0.94 5.42 0.48
CA SER A 37 1.38 4.19 1.14
C SER A 37 2.89 4.01 0.95
N PHE A 38 3.56 3.60 2.02
CA PHE A 38 4.98 3.25 2.03
C PHE A 38 5.18 1.91 2.75
N PRO A 39 6.07 1.03 2.23
CA PRO A 39 6.97 1.27 1.10
C PRO A 39 6.26 1.24 -0.26
N LYS A 40 6.80 1.97 -1.24
CA LYS A 40 6.38 1.86 -2.65
C LYS A 40 7.26 0.86 -3.35
N LEU A 41 6.68 -0.04 -4.12
CA LEU A 41 7.39 -1.20 -4.66
C LEU A 41 7.34 -1.21 -6.18
N ALA A 42 8.49 -1.47 -6.80
CA ALA A 42 8.62 -1.74 -8.22
C ALA A 42 9.15 -3.16 -8.46
N ASN A 43 8.74 -3.78 -9.56
CA ASN A 43 9.35 -5.00 -10.05
C ASN A 43 9.81 -4.78 -11.50
N TYR A 44 11.11 -4.94 -11.71
CA TYR A 44 11.70 -4.96 -13.03
C TYR A 44 11.67 -6.42 -13.53
N PHE A 45 10.69 -6.77 -14.37
CA PHE A 45 10.49 -8.15 -14.82
C PHE A 45 10.62 -8.26 -16.34
N THR A 46 11.78 -8.68 -16.83
CA THR A 46 12.04 -8.80 -18.29
C THR A 46 11.84 -10.20 -18.85
N GLY A 47 11.46 -11.17 -18.00
CA GLY A 47 11.10 -12.52 -18.41
C GLY A 47 9.96 -12.56 -19.44
N TRP A 48 10.00 -13.55 -20.32
CA TRP A 48 9.05 -13.68 -21.44
C TRP A 48 7.85 -14.57 -21.11
N ASP A 49 8.07 -15.60 -20.30
CA ASP A 49 7.07 -16.59 -19.93
C ASP A 49 6.67 -16.40 -18.47
N LEU A 50 5.47 -15.88 -18.22
CA LEU A 50 4.93 -15.72 -16.88
C LEU A 50 3.97 -16.85 -16.57
N THR A 51 4.18 -17.53 -15.45
CA THR A 51 3.17 -18.45 -14.90
C THR A 51 2.00 -17.67 -14.29
N ASP A 52 0.84 -18.31 -14.12
CA ASP A 52 -0.30 -17.71 -13.40
C ASP A 52 0.05 -17.36 -11.93
N GLU A 53 0.93 -18.16 -11.32
CA GLU A 53 1.47 -17.89 -9.99
C GLU A 53 2.31 -16.62 -9.97
N GLN A 54 3.29 -16.50 -10.87
CA GLN A 54 4.10 -15.28 -10.99
C GLN A 54 3.25 -14.06 -11.33
N THR A 55 2.24 -14.22 -12.19
CA THR A 55 1.27 -13.15 -12.50
C THR A 55 0.55 -12.67 -11.24
N SER A 56 0.06 -13.61 -10.42
CA SER A 56 -0.63 -13.28 -9.17
C SER A 56 0.31 -12.63 -8.15
N GLN A 57 1.59 -13.05 -8.10
CA GLN A 57 2.58 -12.39 -7.25
C GLN A 57 2.88 -10.97 -7.73
N LEU A 58 3.16 -10.79 -9.02
CA LEU A 58 3.50 -9.48 -9.61
C LEU A 58 2.42 -8.42 -9.39
N ALA A 59 1.16 -8.83 -9.26
CA ALA A 59 0.07 -7.90 -8.96
C ALA A 59 0.24 -7.17 -7.60
N LYS A 60 1.04 -7.69 -6.68
CA LYS A 60 1.31 -7.06 -5.38
C LYS A 60 2.17 -5.79 -5.45
N TRP A 61 2.90 -5.59 -6.55
CA TRP A 61 3.73 -4.39 -6.73
C TRP A 61 2.90 -3.20 -7.21
N ASP A 62 3.35 -1.99 -6.88
CA ASP A 62 2.72 -0.75 -7.33
C ASP A 62 3.09 -0.41 -8.79
N LEU A 63 4.31 -0.78 -9.19
CA LEU A 63 4.88 -0.56 -10.52
C LEU A 63 5.52 -1.85 -11.03
N VAL A 64 5.15 -2.29 -12.23
CA VAL A 64 5.80 -3.42 -12.91
C VAL A 64 6.25 -2.99 -14.29
N ILE A 65 7.50 -3.32 -14.61
CA ILE A 65 8.08 -3.12 -15.94
C ILE A 65 8.12 -4.50 -16.60
N LEU A 66 7.43 -4.66 -17.74
CA LEU A 66 7.29 -5.94 -18.44
C LEU A 66 7.91 -5.86 -19.84
N SER A 67 8.51 -6.97 -20.27
CA SER A 67 8.92 -7.15 -21.67
C SER A 67 7.70 -7.12 -22.61
N PRO A 68 7.83 -6.59 -23.85
CA PRO A 68 6.80 -6.74 -24.89
C PRO A 68 6.40 -8.19 -25.13
N GLN A 69 7.37 -9.11 -24.99
CA GLN A 69 7.21 -10.54 -25.22
C GLN A 69 6.25 -11.20 -24.22
N ALA A 70 6.20 -10.70 -22.98
CA ALA A 70 5.22 -11.16 -22.01
C ALA A 70 3.77 -11.05 -22.54
N LEU A 71 3.45 -9.96 -23.26
CA LEU A 71 2.14 -9.79 -23.90
C LEU A 71 1.99 -10.60 -25.19
N GLU A 72 3.05 -10.70 -26.01
CA GLU A 72 3.02 -11.53 -27.23
C GLU A 72 2.67 -13.00 -26.89
N ARG A 73 3.19 -13.48 -25.76
CA ARG A 73 3.00 -14.85 -25.27
C ARG A 73 1.73 -15.01 -24.43
N GLN A 74 1.37 -14.00 -23.65
CA GLN A 74 0.17 -13.99 -22.82
C GLN A 74 -0.61 -12.68 -22.97
N PRO A 75 -1.50 -12.56 -23.98
CA PRO A 75 -2.23 -11.33 -24.27
C PRO A 75 -3.14 -10.81 -23.13
N GLN A 76 -3.49 -11.67 -22.18
CA GLN A 76 -4.36 -11.36 -21.04
C GLN A 76 -3.59 -10.90 -19.78
N ILE A 77 -2.25 -10.85 -19.82
CA ILE A 77 -1.42 -10.63 -18.61
C ILE A 77 -1.76 -9.32 -17.88
N ILE A 78 -1.88 -8.21 -18.61
CA ILE A 78 -2.23 -6.90 -18.05
C ILE A 78 -3.62 -6.93 -17.41
N THR A 79 -4.58 -7.59 -18.05
CA THR A 79 -5.93 -7.74 -17.50
C THR A 79 -5.92 -8.55 -16.22
N LYS A 80 -5.17 -9.66 -16.16
CA LYS A 80 -5.03 -10.47 -14.94
C LYS A 80 -4.36 -9.70 -13.80
N LEU A 81 -3.30 -8.94 -14.08
CA LEU A 81 -2.66 -8.08 -13.09
C LEU A 81 -3.65 -7.06 -12.51
N ARG A 82 -4.41 -6.37 -13.38
CA ARG A 82 -5.39 -5.36 -12.97
C ARG A 82 -6.65 -5.93 -12.29
N GLN A 83 -6.94 -7.22 -12.47
CA GLN A 83 -8.01 -7.89 -11.71
C GLN A 83 -7.68 -8.00 -10.23
N VAL A 84 -6.39 -8.20 -9.91
CA VAL A 84 -5.91 -8.32 -8.53
C VAL A 84 -5.55 -6.95 -7.96
N ASN A 85 -4.85 -6.11 -8.73
CA ASN A 85 -4.48 -4.75 -8.34
C ASN A 85 -4.90 -3.75 -9.41
N PRO A 86 -6.09 -3.13 -9.30
CA PRO A 86 -6.56 -2.14 -10.27
C PRO A 86 -5.70 -0.88 -10.39
N ASN A 87 -4.87 -0.59 -9.37
CA ASN A 87 -4.06 0.62 -9.28
C ASN A 87 -2.62 0.43 -9.81
N ILE A 88 -2.22 -0.82 -10.10
CA ILE A 88 -0.89 -1.17 -10.60
C ILE A 88 -0.52 -0.35 -11.84
N LYS A 89 0.70 0.15 -11.87
CA LYS A 89 1.29 0.79 -13.05
C LYS A 89 2.11 -0.21 -13.83
N ILE A 90 1.82 -0.33 -15.12
CA ILE A 90 2.49 -1.31 -15.98
C ILE A 90 3.18 -0.57 -17.13
N LEU A 91 4.51 -0.67 -17.18
CA LEU A 91 5.33 -0.03 -18.22
C LEU A 91 5.92 -1.07 -19.16
N VAL A 92 5.92 -0.76 -20.46
CA VAL A 92 6.62 -1.60 -21.43
C VAL A 92 8.11 -1.33 -21.37
N TYR A 93 8.90 -2.39 -21.26
CA TYR A 93 10.35 -2.36 -21.32
C TYR A 93 10.83 -2.22 -22.76
N VAL A 94 11.69 -1.24 -23.03
CA VAL A 94 12.21 -0.97 -24.38
C VAL A 94 13.71 -0.69 -24.32
N LEU A 95 14.51 -1.57 -24.92
CA LEU A 95 15.92 -1.33 -25.21
C LEU A 95 16.07 -0.33 -26.36
N ILE A 96 16.81 0.76 -26.15
CA ILE A 96 16.95 1.80 -27.18
C ILE A 96 18.17 1.63 -28.07
N GLN A 97 19.22 0.95 -27.64
CA GLN A 97 20.52 1.04 -28.32
C GLN A 97 21.22 -0.29 -28.49
N GLU A 98 20.61 -1.41 -28.11
CA GLU A 98 21.23 -2.73 -28.23
C GLU A 98 20.17 -3.80 -28.45
N ILE A 99 20.46 -4.76 -29.32
CA ILE A 99 19.57 -5.90 -29.56
C ILE A 99 20.40 -7.17 -29.76
N ASN A 100 19.86 -8.29 -29.26
CA ASN A 100 20.42 -9.61 -29.50
C ASN A 100 20.19 -10.03 -30.96
N ILE A 101 21.25 -10.48 -31.63
CA ILE A 101 21.23 -10.83 -33.06
C ILE A 101 21.13 -12.35 -33.31
N LYS A 102 21.01 -13.16 -32.25
CA LYS A 102 20.82 -14.60 -32.40
C LYS A 102 19.52 -14.90 -33.13
N PRO A 103 19.52 -15.69 -34.22
CA PRO A 103 18.31 -15.99 -34.97
C PRO A 103 17.19 -16.58 -34.11
N GLU A 104 17.52 -17.43 -33.14
CA GLU A 104 16.55 -18.03 -32.24
C GLU A 104 15.87 -17.01 -31.31
N ILE A 105 16.59 -15.95 -30.90
CA ILE A 105 16.03 -14.87 -30.05
C ILE A 105 15.21 -13.90 -30.90
N VAL A 106 15.76 -13.48 -32.05
CA VAL A 106 15.05 -12.60 -32.98
C VAL A 106 13.76 -13.25 -33.44
N ASN A 107 13.80 -14.52 -33.88
CA ASN A 107 12.63 -15.21 -34.40
C ASN A 107 11.55 -15.51 -33.34
N ALA A 108 11.91 -15.49 -32.06
CA ALA A 108 10.99 -15.79 -30.96
C ALA A 108 10.12 -14.61 -30.50
N SER A 109 10.28 -13.41 -31.08
CA SER A 109 9.46 -12.23 -30.79
C SER A 109 9.20 -11.38 -32.03
N HIS A 110 7.93 -11.03 -32.27
CA HIS A 110 7.55 -10.20 -33.42
C HIS A 110 8.12 -8.77 -33.28
N TYR A 111 8.13 -8.23 -32.07
CA TYR A 111 8.76 -6.96 -31.75
C TYR A 111 10.26 -6.95 -32.09
N TYR A 112 11.01 -7.99 -31.68
CA TYR A 112 12.43 -8.08 -32.00
C TYR A 112 12.70 -8.26 -33.49
N GLN A 113 11.91 -9.08 -34.19
CA GLN A 113 12.00 -9.18 -35.66
C GLN A 113 11.81 -7.82 -36.31
N THR A 114 10.81 -7.05 -35.86
CA THR A 114 10.49 -5.73 -36.40
C THR A 114 11.66 -4.77 -36.24
N ILE A 115 12.24 -4.70 -35.03
CA ILE A 115 13.41 -3.84 -34.77
C ILE A 115 14.60 -4.30 -35.59
N HIS A 116 15.00 -5.58 -35.45
CA HIS A 116 16.17 -6.13 -36.12
C HIS A 116 16.13 -5.91 -37.64
N ASN A 117 14.99 -6.21 -38.26
CA ASN A 117 14.82 -6.07 -39.71
C ASN A 117 14.84 -4.59 -40.13
N THR A 118 14.16 -3.71 -39.38
CA THR A 118 14.13 -2.28 -39.71
C THR A 118 15.51 -1.64 -39.60
N VAL A 119 16.22 -1.90 -38.49
CA VAL A 119 17.56 -1.35 -38.27
C VAL A 119 18.54 -1.86 -39.34
N SER A 120 18.46 -3.15 -39.69
CA SER A 120 19.30 -3.75 -40.72
C SER A 120 19.02 -3.20 -42.11
N GLN A 121 17.75 -3.09 -42.50
CA GLN A 121 17.35 -2.59 -43.83
C GLN A 121 17.74 -1.13 -44.05
N ASN A 122 17.70 -0.32 -42.98
CA ASN A 122 18.02 1.11 -43.05
C ASN A 122 19.46 1.43 -42.64
N ASN A 123 20.29 0.42 -42.35
CA ASN A 123 21.69 0.55 -41.98
C ASN A 123 21.92 1.44 -40.74
N TRP A 124 21.05 1.33 -39.74
CA TRP A 124 21.08 2.13 -38.51
C TRP A 124 21.95 1.51 -37.39
N TRP A 125 22.77 0.51 -37.69
CA TRP A 125 23.74 -0.03 -36.73
C TRP A 125 24.81 1.00 -36.38
N LEU A 126 25.30 0.98 -35.14
CA LEU A 126 26.51 1.70 -34.75
C LEU A 126 27.71 1.00 -35.39
N LYS A 127 28.60 1.80 -36.00
CA LYS A 127 29.71 1.27 -36.79
C LYS A 127 31.05 1.90 -36.44
N THR A 128 32.11 1.19 -36.77
CA THR A 128 33.45 1.74 -36.92
C THR A 128 33.62 2.36 -38.31
N ALA A 129 34.66 3.18 -38.52
CA ALA A 129 34.98 3.74 -39.84
C ALA A 129 35.27 2.66 -40.92
N SER A 130 35.60 1.43 -40.53
CA SER A 130 35.76 0.29 -41.46
C SER A 130 34.42 -0.36 -41.85
N GLY A 131 33.29 0.14 -41.32
CA GLY A 131 31.94 -0.35 -41.60
C GLY A 131 31.51 -1.58 -40.78
N GLN A 132 32.28 -1.96 -39.75
CA GLN A 132 31.96 -3.09 -38.88
C GLN A 132 30.94 -2.68 -37.81
N ASN A 133 29.95 -3.54 -37.57
CA ASN A 133 28.97 -3.33 -36.49
C ASN A 133 29.65 -3.48 -35.12
N VAL A 134 29.22 -2.65 -34.17
CA VAL A 134 29.79 -2.59 -32.82
C VAL A 134 28.92 -3.38 -31.84
N SER A 135 29.56 -4.08 -30.91
CA SER A 135 28.92 -4.87 -29.85
C SER A 135 29.49 -4.48 -28.50
N TRP A 136 28.64 -4.47 -27.47
CA TRP A 136 29.08 -4.43 -26.08
C TRP A 136 28.91 -5.80 -25.43
N TRP A 137 27.71 -6.38 -25.51
CA TRP A 137 27.46 -7.74 -25.00
C TRP A 137 27.64 -8.82 -26.07
N PRO A 138 28.03 -10.07 -25.68
CA PRO A 138 28.11 -11.19 -26.60
C PRO A 138 26.80 -11.43 -27.36
N ASN A 139 26.89 -11.55 -28.69
CA ASN A 139 25.76 -11.79 -29.60
C ASN A 139 24.74 -10.64 -29.66
N THR A 140 25.18 -9.42 -29.40
CA THR A 140 24.36 -8.22 -29.60
C THR A 140 25.00 -7.28 -30.62
N TRP A 141 24.22 -6.39 -31.21
CA TRP A 141 24.73 -5.22 -31.93
C TRP A 141 24.13 -3.94 -31.37
N LEU A 142 24.96 -2.90 -31.30
CA LEU A 142 24.53 -1.57 -30.91
C LEU A 142 23.85 -0.84 -32.07
N ILE A 143 22.77 -0.14 -31.76
CA ILE A 143 22.01 0.69 -32.70
C ILE A 143 22.51 2.13 -32.58
N ASN A 144 22.71 2.82 -33.71
CA ASN A 144 23.16 4.19 -33.73
C ASN A 144 22.02 5.15 -33.33
N ALA A 145 22.02 5.55 -32.06
CA ALA A 145 21.02 6.47 -31.50
C ALA A 145 21.42 7.95 -31.61
N THR A 146 22.45 8.29 -32.39
CA THR A 146 22.87 9.69 -32.57
C THR A 146 21.89 10.47 -33.45
N SER A 147 21.82 11.79 -33.25
CA SER A 147 21.08 12.68 -34.15
C SER A 147 21.63 12.68 -35.59
N THR A 148 22.87 12.23 -35.78
CA THR A 148 23.58 12.12 -37.06
C THR A 148 23.48 10.74 -37.70
N ALA A 149 22.80 9.78 -37.08
CA ALA A 149 22.60 8.46 -37.65
C ALA A 149 21.99 8.57 -39.06
N PRO A 150 22.39 7.68 -40.01
CA PRO A 150 21.92 7.72 -41.38
C PRO A 150 20.40 7.82 -41.47
N ARG A 151 19.89 8.67 -42.36
CA ARG A 151 18.45 8.81 -42.57
C ARG A 151 17.99 7.93 -43.71
N ALA A 152 16.95 7.15 -43.48
CA ALA A 152 16.23 6.39 -44.49
C ALA A 152 14.76 6.82 -44.48
N ASN A 153 14.20 7.10 -45.65
CA ASN A 153 12.85 7.67 -45.80
C ASN A 153 12.60 8.90 -44.91
N GLY A 154 13.63 9.72 -44.72
CA GLY A 154 13.55 10.95 -43.92
C GLY A 154 13.57 10.74 -42.40
N GLN A 155 13.80 9.52 -41.90
CA GLN A 155 13.89 9.21 -40.47
C GLN A 155 15.23 8.54 -40.14
N ASN A 156 15.71 8.70 -38.91
CA ASN A 156 16.74 7.84 -38.32
C ASN A 156 16.13 7.04 -37.16
N TRP A 157 16.95 6.27 -36.44
CA TRP A 157 16.49 5.46 -35.32
C TRP A 157 15.78 6.28 -34.22
N SER A 158 16.33 7.44 -33.85
CA SER A 158 15.76 8.33 -32.82
C SER A 158 14.43 8.95 -33.23
N ASP A 159 14.13 9.02 -34.53
CA ASP A 159 12.80 9.33 -35.05
C ASP A 159 11.86 8.12 -35.06
N TYR A 160 12.37 6.95 -35.43
CA TYR A 160 11.56 5.76 -35.69
C TYR A 160 11.06 5.08 -34.42
N LEU A 161 11.94 4.84 -33.43
CA LEU A 161 11.60 4.07 -32.24
C LEU A 161 10.41 4.67 -31.45
N PRO A 162 10.33 6.00 -31.18
CA PRO A 162 9.18 6.59 -30.50
C PRO A 162 7.85 6.31 -31.19
N GLN A 163 7.83 6.33 -32.53
CA GLN A 163 6.63 6.07 -33.32
C GLN A 163 6.24 4.60 -33.22
N LEU A 164 7.21 3.68 -33.33
CA LEU A 164 6.96 2.25 -33.17
C LEU A 164 6.38 1.92 -31.80
N VAL A 165 7.00 2.44 -30.73
CA VAL A 165 6.55 2.23 -29.35
C VAL A 165 5.17 2.80 -29.12
N TYR A 166 4.88 3.98 -29.70
CA TYR A 166 3.54 4.55 -29.65
C TYR A 166 2.51 3.66 -30.34
N ASP A 167 2.75 3.30 -31.59
CA ASP A 167 1.80 2.56 -32.41
C ASP A 167 1.53 1.15 -31.85
N GLN A 168 2.54 0.49 -31.28
CA GLN A 168 2.39 -0.87 -30.74
C GLN A 168 1.87 -0.90 -29.30
N PHE A 169 2.26 0.07 -28.45
CA PHE A 169 2.03 -0.04 -27.01
C PHE A 169 1.31 1.16 -26.40
N LEU A 170 1.75 2.38 -26.69
CA LEU A 170 1.27 3.56 -25.93
C LEU A 170 -0.01 4.18 -26.49
N LYS A 171 -0.43 3.78 -27.69
CA LYS A 171 -1.70 4.22 -28.30
C LYS A 171 -2.92 3.64 -27.60
N THR A 172 -2.78 2.50 -26.92
CA THR A 172 -3.86 1.86 -26.14
C THR A 172 -3.73 2.18 -24.66
N ASP A 173 -4.78 1.89 -23.89
CA ASP A 173 -4.78 2.06 -22.42
C ASP A 173 -4.29 0.82 -21.66
N SER A 174 -3.81 -0.20 -22.39
CA SER A 174 -3.22 -1.39 -21.79
C SER A 174 -1.97 -1.02 -20.98
N TRP A 175 -1.06 -0.24 -21.57
CA TRP A 175 0.17 0.20 -20.91
C TRP A 175 0.00 1.59 -20.29
N ASP A 176 0.48 1.77 -19.05
CA ASP A 176 0.53 3.08 -18.38
C ASP A 176 1.68 3.94 -18.93
N GLY A 177 2.68 3.33 -19.55
CA GLY A 177 3.82 4.03 -20.12
C GLY A 177 4.94 3.12 -20.61
N VAL A 178 6.14 3.69 -20.72
CA VAL A 178 7.35 3.03 -21.22
C VAL A 178 8.51 3.24 -20.25
N PHE A 179 9.31 2.19 -20.09
CA PHE A 179 10.63 2.23 -19.49
C PHE A 179 11.66 2.06 -20.61
N PHE A 180 12.43 3.11 -20.90
CA PHE A 180 13.54 3.03 -21.84
C PHE A 180 14.82 2.62 -21.13
N ASP A 181 15.38 1.52 -21.57
CA ASP A 181 16.64 0.97 -21.08
C ASP A 181 17.81 1.36 -22.00
N ASN A 182 19.01 1.32 -21.44
CA ASN A 182 20.27 1.79 -21.98
C ASN A 182 20.23 3.28 -22.39
N THR A 183 19.68 4.15 -21.55
CA THR A 183 19.51 5.60 -21.86
C THR A 183 20.72 6.47 -21.53
N TRP A 184 21.93 5.92 -21.66
CA TRP A 184 23.16 6.64 -21.34
C TRP A 184 23.31 7.92 -22.18
N TYR A 185 23.87 8.97 -21.57
CA TYR A 185 23.98 10.29 -22.20
C TYR A 185 25.19 10.42 -23.13
N ASN A 186 26.05 9.40 -23.17
CA ASN A 186 27.28 9.36 -23.93
C ASN A 186 27.55 7.93 -24.46
N ILE A 187 28.48 7.83 -25.41
CA ILE A 187 28.87 6.56 -26.03
C ILE A 187 30.40 6.34 -26.03
N SER A 188 31.16 7.39 -25.70
CA SER A 188 32.62 7.36 -25.61
C SER A 188 33.19 6.37 -24.60
N TRP A 189 32.39 5.92 -23.63
CA TRP A 189 32.76 4.90 -22.65
C TRP A 189 33.11 3.55 -23.30
N LEU A 190 32.66 3.28 -24.54
CA LEU A 190 33.07 2.10 -25.30
C LEU A 190 34.58 2.09 -25.60
N ASN A 191 35.23 3.25 -25.59
CA ASN A 191 36.65 3.42 -25.88
C ASN A 191 37.09 2.75 -27.20
N GLN A 192 36.26 2.92 -28.25
CA GLN A 192 36.47 2.37 -29.59
C GLN A 192 36.44 3.48 -30.65
N PRO A 193 37.13 3.30 -31.78
CA PRO A 193 37.05 4.21 -32.92
C PRO A 193 35.71 4.01 -33.65
N LEU A 194 34.74 4.88 -33.37
CA LEU A 194 33.40 4.82 -33.95
C LEU A 194 33.23 5.89 -35.05
N ASP A 195 32.36 5.58 -35.99
CA ASP A 195 31.89 6.45 -37.06
C ASP A 195 30.36 6.53 -36.94
N VAL A 196 29.90 7.50 -36.14
CA VAL A 196 28.49 7.66 -35.75
C VAL A 196 27.71 8.43 -36.81
N ASN A 197 28.39 9.12 -37.72
CA ASN A 197 27.77 9.80 -38.86
C ASN A 197 27.83 8.95 -40.16
N GLN A 198 28.61 7.86 -40.16
CA GLN A 198 28.87 6.94 -41.27
C GLN A 198 29.52 7.59 -42.51
N ASP A 199 30.44 8.54 -42.33
CA ASP A 199 31.20 9.20 -43.40
C ASP A 199 32.53 8.50 -43.75
N GLY A 200 32.85 7.39 -43.06
CA GLY A 200 34.08 6.62 -43.23
C GLY A 200 35.26 7.16 -42.41
N ILE A 201 35.03 8.13 -41.51
CA ILE A 201 36.04 8.73 -40.64
C ILE A 201 35.63 8.51 -39.18
N ASN A 202 36.61 8.20 -38.33
CA ASN A 202 36.31 8.09 -36.90
C ASN A 202 35.99 9.46 -36.32
N ASP A 203 34.88 9.53 -35.60
CA ASP A 203 34.42 10.74 -34.96
C ASP A 203 35.17 11.02 -33.64
N SER A 204 35.29 12.30 -33.28
CA SER A 204 35.86 12.69 -31.99
C SER A 204 34.93 12.33 -30.82
N THR A 205 35.48 12.01 -29.66
CA THR A 205 34.74 11.74 -28.41
C THR A 205 33.65 12.79 -28.12
N THR A 206 34.00 14.07 -28.20
CA THR A 206 33.05 15.17 -27.95
C THR A 206 31.90 15.16 -28.95
N PHE A 207 32.20 15.00 -30.24
CA PHE A 207 31.17 14.95 -31.27
C PHE A 207 30.22 13.76 -31.06
N MET A 208 30.76 12.56 -30.82
CA MET A 208 29.96 11.36 -30.59
C MET A 208 29.03 11.52 -29.40
N ASP A 209 29.53 11.97 -28.26
CA ASP A 209 28.74 12.12 -27.04
C ASP A 209 27.67 13.20 -27.17
N ASP A 210 27.97 14.33 -27.82
CA ASP A 210 26.99 15.39 -28.04
C ASP A 210 25.86 14.93 -28.98
N LYS A 211 26.21 14.21 -30.04
CA LYS A 211 25.21 13.67 -30.99
C LYS A 211 24.42 12.50 -30.43
N TRP A 212 25.03 11.68 -29.58
CA TRP A 212 24.31 10.66 -28.81
C TRP A 212 23.27 11.30 -27.91
N ARG A 213 23.69 12.26 -27.08
CA ARG A 213 22.83 12.98 -26.15
C ARG A 213 21.68 13.69 -26.86
N GLU A 214 21.97 14.33 -27.99
CA GLU A 214 20.96 14.98 -28.83
C GLU A 214 19.94 13.96 -29.34
N GLY A 215 20.38 12.83 -29.86
CA GLY A 215 19.51 11.78 -30.39
C GLY A 215 18.60 11.14 -29.32
N ILE A 216 19.14 10.82 -28.13
CA ILE A 216 18.33 10.34 -27.01
C ILE A 216 17.33 11.42 -26.56
N GLY A 217 17.76 12.68 -26.46
CA GLY A 217 16.88 13.81 -26.15
C GLY A 217 15.73 13.97 -27.15
N GLN A 218 16.02 13.85 -28.45
CA GLN A 218 15.02 13.86 -29.54
C GLN A 218 14.02 12.72 -29.39
N MET A 219 14.50 11.50 -29.13
CA MET A 219 13.68 10.32 -28.91
C MET A 219 12.69 10.53 -27.76
N LEU A 220 13.17 10.98 -26.59
CA LEU A 220 12.33 11.24 -25.42
C LEU A 220 11.32 12.37 -25.65
N THR A 221 11.73 13.46 -26.30
CA THR A 221 10.83 14.56 -26.68
C THR A 221 9.72 14.09 -27.62
N LYS A 222 10.06 13.25 -28.60
CA LYS A 222 9.09 12.70 -29.55
C LYS A 222 8.14 11.71 -28.87
N THR A 223 8.63 10.85 -27.97
CA THR A 223 7.76 9.96 -27.19
C THR A 223 6.77 10.77 -26.36
N ARG A 224 7.22 11.84 -25.69
CA ARG A 224 6.33 12.73 -24.93
C ARG A 224 5.29 13.42 -25.81
N SER A 225 5.65 13.87 -27.01
CA SER A 225 4.70 14.52 -27.91
C SER A 225 3.64 13.57 -28.47
N LEU A 226 4.02 12.32 -28.75
CA LEU A 226 3.10 11.26 -29.19
C LEU A 226 2.18 10.78 -28.05
N ALA A 227 2.71 10.68 -26.83
CA ALA A 227 2.03 10.10 -25.68
C ALA A 227 2.07 11.04 -24.44
N PRO A 228 1.39 12.20 -24.49
CA PRO A 228 1.52 13.23 -23.44
C PRO A 228 1.10 12.76 -22.05
N ASN A 229 0.13 11.84 -21.98
CA ASN A 229 -0.45 11.35 -20.72
C ASN A 229 0.20 10.05 -20.21
N LYS A 230 1.18 9.49 -20.92
CA LYS A 230 1.83 8.22 -20.54
C LYS A 230 3.07 8.47 -19.69
N LEU A 231 3.40 7.51 -18.84
CA LEU A 231 4.62 7.54 -18.04
C LEU A 231 5.85 7.29 -18.93
N ILE A 232 6.92 8.06 -18.70
CA ILE A 232 8.22 7.84 -19.34
C ILE A 232 9.28 7.73 -18.25
N LEU A 233 9.79 6.51 -18.08
CA LEU A 233 10.89 6.20 -17.17
C LEU A 233 12.12 5.77 -17.98
N VAL A 234 13.30 5.94 -17.38
CA VAL A 234 14.58 5.56 -17.99
C VAL A 234 15.55 4.97 -16.98
N ASN A 235 16.54 4.20 -17.42
CA ASN A 235 17.66 3.79 -16.57
C ASN A 235 18.88 4.72 -16.68
N ASN A 236 18.88 5.81 -15.93
CA ASN A 236 20.03 6.71 -15.96
C ASN A 236 20.10 7.55 -14.69
N ASN A 237 21.28 7.66 -14.09
CA ASN A 237 21.50 8.51 -12.94
C ASN A 237 21.93 9.97 -13.28
N THR A 238 21.61 10.46 -14.48
CA THR A 238 21.89 11.86 -14.88
C THR A 238 20.66 12.74 -15.04
N ASN A 239 20.88 14.06 -14.89
CA ASN A 239 19.83 15.07 -14.97
C ASN A 239 19.55 15.59 -16.38
N TYR A 240 20.29 15.15 -17.41
CA TYR A 240 20.22 15.70 -18.77
C TYR A 240 18.82 15.64 -19.40
N TYR A 241 18.01 14.66 -19.00
CA TYR A 241 16.70 14.40 -19.59
C TYR A 241 15.54 14.65 -18.63
N ASN A 242 15.80 15.07 -17.39
CA ASN A 242 14.79 15.10 -16.33
C ASN A 242 13.53 15.89 -16.72
N ASP A 243 13.66 16.95 -17.50
CA ASP A 243 12.55 17.78 -17.98
C ASP A 243 11.51 17.00 -18.82
N LYS A 244 11.90 15.85 -19.39
CA LYS A 244 11.05 15.02 -20.27
C LYS A 244 10.42 13.83 -19.55
N LEU A 245 10.86 13.53 -18.34
CA LEU A 245 10.63 12.25 -17.67
C LEU A 245 9.60 12.36 -16.55
N ASN A 246 8.90 11.24 -16.34
CA ASN A 246 8.17 10.96 -15.11
C ASN A 246 9.06 10.27 -14.09
N GLY A 247 10.16 9.64 -14.49
CA GLY A 247 10.94 8.85 -13.54
C GLY A 247 12.25 8.33 -14.07
N ARG A 248 13.07 7.81 -13.15
CA ARG A 248 14.36 7.17 -13.45
C ARG A 248 14.56 5.96 -12.53
N MET A 249 15.23 4.94 -13.03
CA MET A 249 15.71 3.82 -12.22
C MET A 249 17.23 3.93 -12.03
N GLN A 250 17.67 3.74 -10.80
CA GLN A 250 19.05 3.42 -10.45
C GLN A 250 19.17 1.90 -10.42
N GLU A 251 19.96 1.34 -11.33
CA GLU A 251 20.26 -0.09 -11.36
C GLU A 251 21.48 -0.43 -10.50
N ASN A 252 21.55 -1.70 -10.06
CA ASN A 252 22.65 -2.25 -9.27
C ASN A 252 22.98 -1.46 -8.00
N PHE A 253 21.96 -0.93 -7.32
CA PHE A 253 22.15 -0.13 -6.12
C PHE A 253 22.75 -0.97 -4.95
N PRO A 254 23.76 -0.43 -4.22
CA PRO A 254 24.59 0.72 -4.57
C PRO A 254 25.57 0.37 -5.71
N ASN A 255 25.59 1.19 -6.75
CA ASN A 255 26.43 0.95 -7.93
C ASN A 255 27.74 1.73 -7.82
N GLU A 256 28.84 1.04 -7.51
CA GLU A 256 30.17 1.65 -7.33
C GLU A 256 30.72 2.33 -8.61
N ILE A 257 30.23 1.94 -9.80
CA ILE A 257 30.64 2.53 -11.08
C ILE A 257 29.97 3.91 -11.27
N GLU A 258 28.71 4.05 -10.85
CA GLU A 258 27.93 5.29 -10.98
C GLU A 258 28.12 6.24 -9.79
N GLY A 259 28.78 5.79 -8.72
CA GLY A 259 29.29 6.63 -7.64
C GLY A 259 29.13 6.03 -6.25
N SER A 260 29.50 6.80 -5.23
CA SER A 260 29.24 6.41 -3.84
C SER A 260 27.74 6.40 -3.54
N TRP A 261 27.32 5.67 -2.50
CA TRP A 261 25.96 5.73 -1.96
C TRP A 261 25.48 7.19 -1.81
N ALA A 262 26.34 8.07 -1.29
CA ALA A 262 26.00 9.47 -1.08
C ALA A 262 25.72 10.22 -2.38
N ASN A 263 26.47 9.95 -3.45
CA ASN A 263 26.25 10.57 -4.76
C ASN A 263 24.90 10.14 -5.35
N ILE A 264 24.61 8.84 -5.28
CA ILE A 264 23.37 8.27 -5.82
C ILE A 264 22.17 8.82 -5.05
N ILE A 265 22.19 8.77 -3.72
CA ILE A 265 21.08 9.26 -2.90
C ILE A 265 20.93 10.78 -3.01
N ASN A 266 22.03 11.54 -3.15
CA ASN A 266 21.94 12.96 -3.42
C ASN A 266 21.29 13.24 -4.79
N ASN A 267 21.61 12.48 -5.83
CA ASN A 267 20.99 12.63 -7.14
C ASN A 267 19.49 12.33 -7.07
N TYR A 268 19.12 11.23 -6.42
CA TYR A 268 17.75 10.81 -6.19
C TYR A 268 16.93 11.86 -5.43
N LEU A 269 17.38 12.29 -4.24
CA LEU A 269 16.62 13.21 -3.39
C LEU A 269 16.47 14.63 -3.96
N ASN A 270 17.41 15.05 -4.83
CA ASN A 270 17.40 16.38 -5.44
C ASN A 270 16.96 16.35 -6.91
N ALA A 271 16.48 15.22 -7.41
CA ALA A 271 16.09 15.14 -8.81
C ALA A 271 14.83 15.96 -9.09
N ASN A 272 14.95 16.92 -10.00
CA ASN A 272 13.84 17.74 -10.45
C ASN A 272 13.32 17.22 -11.80
N LEU A 273 12.33 16.33 -11.77
CA LEU A 273 11.68 15.79 -12.98
C LEU A 273 10.61 16.74 -13.51
N GLY A 274 10.51 16.85 -14.83
CA GLY A 274 9.59 17.77 -15.49
C GLY A 274 8.13 17.33 -15.54
N ASN A 275 7.81 16.08 -15.14
CA ASN A 275 6.46 15.53 -15.26
C ASN A 275 6.03 14.79 -13.99
N ASN A 276 4.73 14.89 -13.69
CA ASN A 276 4.06 14.18 -12.61
C ASN A 276 3.11 13.09 -13.16
N PRO A 277 2.85 12.01 -12.42
CA PRO A 277 3.48 11.65 -11.14
C PRO A 277 4.96 11.28 -11.33
N GLN A 278 5.74 11.38 -10.25
CA GLN A 278 7.18 11.10 -10.25
C GLN A 278 7.49 9.68 -9.74
N TYR A 279 8.35 8.96 -10.46
CA TYR A 279 8.72 7.57 -10.16
C TYR A 279 10.25 7.41 -10.14
N PHE A 280 10.86 7.50 -8.97
CA PHE A 280 12.26 7.12 -8.80
C PHE A 280 12.33 5.69 -8.31
N VAL A 281 13.02 4.82 -9.04
CA VAL A 281 13.20 3.42 -8.65
C VAL A 281 14.63 3.22 -8.18
N ILE A 282 14.82 2.73 -6.96
CA ILE A 282 16.10 2.18 -6.49
C ILE A 282 16.02 0.66 -6.70
N ASN A 283 16.77 0.12 -7.67
CA ASN A 283 16.87 -1.31 -7.89
C ASN A 283 18.19 -1.83 -7.31
N ALA A 284 18.13 -2.53 -6.18
CA ALA A 284 19.27 -3.24 -5.62
C ALA A 284 19.27 -4.69 -6.12
N THR A 285 20.43 -5.36 -6.09
CA THR A 285 20.53 -6.71 -6.68
C THR A 285 21.39 -7.63 -5.83
N THR A 286 21.24 -8.93 -6.04
CA THR A 286 22.13 -9.94 -5.44
C THR A 286 23.49 -10.03 -6.15
N LYS A 287 23.79 -9.10 -7.07
CA LYS A 287 25.00 -9.09 -7.91
C LYS A 287 25.20 -10.42 -8.66
N ASN A 288 24.13 -10.95 -9.24
CA ASN A 288 24.05 -12.22 -9.98
C ASN A 288 24.32 -13.47 -9.14
N THR A 289 24.27 -13.38 -7.80
CA THR A 289 24.44 -14.58 -6.95
C THR A 289 23.15 -15.38 -6.79
N GLY A 290 21.99 -14.73 -6.95
CA GLY A 290 20.68 -15.34 -6.68
C GLY A 290 20.40 -15.57 -5.20
N THR A 291 21.19 -14.97 -4.31
CA THR A 291 21.05 -15.13 -2.86
C THR A 291 19.87 -14.30 -2.35
N GLN A 292 18.65 -14.80 -2.54
CA GLN A 292 17.41 -14.14 -2.08
C GLN A 292 17.45 -13.79 -0.58
N THR A 293 18.20 -14.55 0.22
CA THR A 293 18.33 -14.37 1.66
C THR A 293 19.38 -13.32 2.05
N ASP A 294 19.92 -12.55 1.10
CA ASP A 294 20.74 -11.37 1.41
C ASP A 294 19.86 -10.21 1.89
N TYR A 295 19.29 -10.40 3.08
CA TYR A 295 18.35 -9.45 3.68
C TYR A 295 19.02 -8.13 4.04
N GLN A 296 20.33 -8.11 4.28
CA GLN A 296 21.06 -6.89 4.60
C GLN A 296 21.14 -5.98 3.38
N THR A 297 21.58 -6.50 2.22
CA THR A 297 21.59 -5.72 0.97
C THR A 297 20.17 -5.27 0.60
N MET A 298 19.18 -6.17 0.74
CA MET A 298 17.78 -5.85 0.47
C MET A 298 17.28 -4.69 1.37
N ARG A 299 17.49 -4.76 2.68
CA ARG A 299 17.08 -3.69 3.60
C ARG A 299 17.84 -2.40 3.39
N PHE A 300 19.13 -2.47 3.06
CA PHE A 300 19.94 -1.29 2.77
C PHE A 300 19.38 -0.51 1.58
N GLY A 301 19.01 -1.22 0.50
CA GLY A 301 18.34 -0.65 -0.66
C GLY A 301 16.97 -0.05 -0.31
N LEU A 302 16.11 -0.82 0.36
CA LEU A 302 14.77 -0.39 0.74
C LEU A 302 14.79 0.85 1.64
N ALA A 303 15.60 0.83 2.69
CA ALA A 303 15.73 1.95 3.62
C ALA A 303 16.31 3.20 2.95
N SER A 304 17.22 3.02 1.97
CA SER A 304 17.73 4.12 1.15
C SER A 304 16.65 4.73 0.26
N ALA A 305 15.80 3.90 -0.36
CA ALA A 305 14.65 4.38 -1.14
C ALA A 305 13.68 5.18 -0.26
N LEU A 306 13.41 4.70 0.96
CA LEU A 306 12.52 5.35 1.93
C LEU A 306 13.01 6.72 2.44
N LEU A 307 14.28 7.09 2.22
CA LEU A 307 14.72 8.47 2.46
C LEU A 307 13.98 9.47 1.54
N GLY A 308 13.57 9.06 0.35
CA GLY A 308 12.73 9.86 -0.53
C GLY A 308 11.38 9.17 -0.80
N ASN A 309 10.66 9.61 -1.83
CA ASN A 309 9.33 9.08 -2.16
C ASN A 309 9.37 8.02 -3.27
N GLY A 310 10.52 7.37 -3.42
CA GLY A 310 10.84 6.44 -4.49
C GLY A 310 10.31 5.03 -4.23
N TYR A 311 10.25 4.30 -5.32
CA TYR A 311 9.92 2.89 -5.42
C TYR A 311 11.17 2.06 -5.20
N TYR A 312 11.01 0.89 -4.59
CA TYR A 312 12.10 -0.04 -4.38
C TYR A 312 11.91 -1.34 -5.15
N SER A 313 12.99 -1.85 -5.73
CA SER A 313 13.06 -3.15 -6.41
C SER A 313 14.29 -3.92 -5.93
N PHE A 314 14.18 -5.25 -5.85
CA PHE A 314 15.29 -6.14 -5.52
C PHE A 314 15.25 -7.41 -6.37
N ASP A 315 16.32 -7.68 -7.12
CA ASP A 315 16.37 -8.80 -8.07
C ASP A 315 17.73 -9.50 -8.15
N PHE A 316 17.87 -10.42 -9.11
CA PHE A 316 19.07 -11.21 -9.30
C PHE A 316 20.28 -10.35 -9.71
N GLY A 317 20.13 -9.49 -10.73
CA GLY A 317 21.16 -8.61 -11.26
C GLY A 317 21.17 -8.59 -12.79
N ASP A 318 22.18 -7.96 -13.39
CA ASP A 318 22.26 -7.72 -14.85
C ASP A 318 22.19 -8.96 -15.77
N GLN A 319 22.31 -10.17 -15.20
CA GLN A 319 22.17 -11.42 -15.96
C GLN A 319 20.74 -11.98 -15.94
N GLY A 320 19.81 -11.39 -15.21
CA GLY A 320 18.41 -11.82 -15.19
C GLY A 320 17.51 -10.98 -14.29
N HIS A 321 16.29 -10.72 -14.76
CA HIS A 321 15.27 -9.95 -14.05
C HIS A 321 13.93 -10.70 -14.08
N GLU A 322 13.89 -11.93 -13.55
CA GLU A 322 12.72 -12.82 -13.62
C GLU A 322 12.18 -13.19 -12.23
N ASN A 323 12.51 -12.39 -11.22
CA ASN A 323 12.29 -12.72 -9.82
C ASN A 323 11.06 -12.01 -9.24
N VAL A 324 10.29 -12.75 -8.44
CA VAL A 324 9.13 -12.27 -7.68
C VAL A 324 9.34 -12.44 -6.18
N TRP A 325 10.58 -12.17 -5.72
CA TRP A 325 10.95 -12.31 -4.32
C TRP A 325 10.18 -11.32 -3.44
N TRP A 326 9.57 -11.84 -2.38
CA TRP A 326 8.78 -11.06 -1.43
C TRP A 326 9.44 -11.07 -0.05
N TYR A 327 9.33 -9.95 0.66
CA TYR A 327 10.01 -9.74 1.93
C TYR A 327 9.05 -9.22 3.01
N ASP A 328 9.24 -9.63 4.27
CA ASP A 328 8.40 -9.21 5.41
C ASP A 328 8.30 -7.66 5.51
N GLU A 329 9.34 -6.93 5.08
CA GLU A 329 9.37 -5.47 5.05
C GLU A 329 8.39 -4.84 4.04
N TYR A 330 7.96 -5.57 3.02
CA TYR A 330 7.05 -5.09 1.97
C TYR A 330 5.59 -5.04 2.44
N ASP A 331 5.22 -5.86 3.41
CA ASP A 331 3.87 -5.92 3.99
C ASP A 331 3.63 -4.83 5.05
N ILE A 332 4.58 -3.92 5.25
CA ILE A 332 4.51 -2.90 6.30
C ILE A 332 3.89 -1.61 5.81
N TYR A 333 2.89 -1.10 6.53
CA TYR A 333 2.36 0.25 6.29
C TYR A 333 2.97 1.31 7.19
N LEU A 334 3.83 2.14 6.60
CA LEU A 334 4.41 3.31 7.27
C LEU A 334 3.50 4.54 7.24
N GLY A 335 2.59 4.63 6.27
CA GLY A 335 1.78 5.82 5.98
C GLY A 335 2.61 6.99 5.45
N ASN A 336 2.08 8.20 5.55
CA ASN A 336 2.75 9.40 5.01
C ASN A 336 4.04 9.74 5.78
N PRO A 337 5.06 10.29 5.09
CA PRO A 337 6.24 10.82 5.75
C PRO A 337 5.89 12.04 6.61
N VAL A 338 6.43 12.10 7.84
CA VAL A 338 6.25 13.23 8.77
C VAL A 338 7.54 14.02 8.98
N SER A 339 8.65 13.58 8.39
CA SER A 339 9.92 14.32 8.35
C SER A 339 10.59 14.23 6.99
N THR A 340 11.51 15.18 6.75
CA THR A 340 12.58 15.01 5.76
C THR A 340 13.65 14.06 6.31
N PRO A 341 14.53 13.52 5.45
CA PRO A 341 15.72 12.79 5.88
C PRO A 341 16.61 13.62 6.80
N LYS A 342 17.17 12.97 7.83
CA LYS A 342 18.13 13.60 8.76
C LYS A 342 19.26 12.65 9.09
N ASN A 343 20.48 13.17 9.18
CA ASN A 343 21.65 12.42 9.63
C ASN A 343 21.73 12.45 11.16
N LEU A 344 21.63 11.29 11.81
CA LEU A 344 21.65 11.17 13.27
C LEU A 344 23.05 11.41 13.87
N LEU A 345 24.11 11.21 13.09
CA LEU A 345 25.48 11.47 13.53
C LEU A 345 25.86 12.95 13.41
N GLU A 346 25.18 13.69 12.53
CA GLU A 346 25.41 15.13 12.29
C GLU A 346 24.11 15.88 11.98
N GLN A 347 23.31 16.14 13.01
CA GLN A 347 21.94 16.66 12.86
C GLN A 347 21.84 18.05 12.21
N ASN A 348 22.92 18.84 12.22
CA ASN A 348 22.94 20.21 11.65
C ASN A 348 23.39 20.24 10.17
N ASN A 349 23.61 19.08 9.54
CA ASN A 349 24.11 18.99 8.18
C ASN A 349 23.14 18.24 7.28
N ALA A 350 22.55 18.94 6.32
CA ALA A 350 21.61 18.37 5.36
C ALA A 350 22.29 17.70 4.16
N ASN A 351 23.62 17.82 4.00
CA ASN A 351 24.32 17.25 2.87
C ASN A 351 24.39 15.72 2.99
N ILE A 352 23.98 15.02 1.94
CA ILE A 352 24.06 13.56 1.88
C ILE A 352 25.53 13.12 1.89
N LYS A 353 25.87 12.26 2.85
CA LYS A 353 27.20 11.68 3.04
C LYS A 353 27.10 10.39 3.87
N PRO A 354 28.16 9.57 3.94
CA PRO A 354 28.18 8.42 4.84
C PRO A 354 27.73 8.80 6.26
N GLY A 355 26.70 8.12 6.76
CA GLY A 355 26.10 8.42 8.06
C GLY A 355 24.97 7.46 8.42
N VAL A 356 24.30 7.71 9.55
CA VAL A 356 23.04 7.06 9.88
C VAL A 356 21.92 8.01 9.53
N TRP A 357 21.17 7.71 8.48
CA TRP A 357 20.08 8.54 8.00
C TRP A 357 18.75 7.97 8.48
N GLN A 358 17.87 8.87 8.94
CA GLN A 358 16.53 8.56 9.40
C GLN A 358 15.50 9.32 8.59
N ARG A 359 14.36 8.67 8.31
CA ARG A 359 13.12 9.37 7.94
C ARG A 359 11.95 8.84 8.76
N ASP A 360 11.18 9.76 9.34
CA ASP A 360 10.00 9.44 10.14
C ASP A 360 8.74 9.41 9.27
N PHE A 361 7.88 8.44 9.58
CA PHE A 361 6.55 8.29 9.01
C PHE A 361 5.49 8.28 10.11
N GLN A 362 4.21 8.32 9.71
CA GLN A 362 3.07 8.28 10.64
C GLN A 362 3.14 7.04 11.55
N ASN A 363 3.36 5.85 10.99
CA ASN A 363 3.29 4.58 11.70
C ASN A 363 4.65 3.95 12.02
N GLY A 364 5.75 4.63 11.68
CA GLY A 364 7.10 4.09 11.89
C GLY A 364 8.21 5.04 11.50
N LEU A 365 9.39 4.49 11.31
CA LEU A 365 10.54 5.17 10.75
C LEU A 365 11.39 4.19 9.94
N SER A 366 12.20 4.74 9.04
CA SER A 366 13.26 4.01 8.35
C SER A 366 14.62 4.55 8.77
N LEU A 367 15.59 3.65 8.96
CA LEU A 367 17.01 3.97 9.20
C LEU A 367 17.87 3.28 8.16
N VAL A 368 18.91 3.98 7.69
CA VAL A 368 20.00 3.40 6.90
C VAL A 368 21.33 3.78 7.52
N ASN A 369 22.19 2.81 7.75
CA ASN A 369 23.59 3.04 8.12
C ASN A 369 24.45 2.86 6.88
N SER A 370 24.82 3.97 6.25
CA SER A 370 25.70 3.98 5.07
C SER A 370 27.16 4.24 5.45
N THR A 371 27.54 4.02 6.72
CA THR A 371 28.92 4.11 7.18
C THR A 371 29.61 2.75 7.08
N ALA A 372 30.94 2.75 7.04
CA ALA A 372 31.74 1.52 7.06
C ALA A 372 31.81 0.86 8.47
N LEU A 373 31.14 1.42 9.47
CA LEU A 373 31.18 0.94 10.85
C LEU A 373 29.79 0.63 11.36
N GLU A 374 29.72 -0.29 12.32
CA GLU A 374 28.52 -0.53 13.09
C GLU A 374 28.19 0.70 13.95
N GLN A 375 26.90 1.07 14.00
CA GLN A 375 26.44 2.25 14.71
C GLN A 375 25.42 1.88 15.78
N LYS A 376 25.50 2.54 16.94
CA LYS A 376 24.53 2.40 18.02
C LYS A 376 23.61 3.60 18.08
N ILE A 377 22.32 3.37 17.94
CA ILE A 377 21.27 4.38 17.92
C ILE A 377 20.43 4.25 19.20
N SER A 378 20.09 5.38 19.82
CA SER A 378 19.17 5.43 20.96
C SER A 378 17.97 6.32 20.61
N PHE A 379 16.79 5.93 21.07
CA PHE A 379 15.52 6.58 20.76
C PHE A 379 14.92 7.19 22.03
N ALA A 380 14.22 8.32 21.86
CA ALA A 380 13.49 8.96 22.96
C ALA A 380 12.25 8.14 23.38
N GLN A 381 11.69 7.36 22.46
CA GLN A 381 10.51 6.51 22.68
C GLN A 381 10.79 5.05 22.30
N GLU A 382 9.85 4.18 22.66
CA GLU A 382 9.88 2.78 22.24
C GLU A 382 9.43 2.63 20.79
N PHE A 383 10.10 1.72 20.09
CA PHE A 383 9.71 1.23 18.78
C PHE A 383 9.61 -0.29 18.80
N GLU A 384 8.85 -0.80 17.85
CA GLU A 384 8.68 -2.23 17.61
C GLU A 384 9.44 -2.61 16.35
N LYS A 385 10.28 -3.65 16.43
CA LYS A 385 10.80 -4.31 15.23
C LYS A 385 9.67 -5.05 14.52
N ILE A 386 9.75 -5.18 13.20
CA ILE A 386 8.87 -6.07 12.44
C ILE A 386 8.92 -7.46 13.05
N LYS A 387 7.77 -8.16 13.08
CA LYS A 387 7.70 -9.56 13.48
C LYS A 387 7.58 -10.42 12.23
N GLY A 388 8.73 -10.69 11.62
CA GLY A 388 8.85 -11.39 10.35
C GLY A 388 9.07 -12.89 10.52
N THR A 389 9.01 -13.61 9.40
CA THR A 389 9.27 -15.05 9.31
C THR A 389 10.61 -15.39 8.64
N GLN A 390 11.23 -14.42 7.97
CA GLN A 390 12.40 -14.64 7.10
C GLN A 390 13.73 -14.38 7.83
N ASP A 391 14.01 -13.12 8.21
CA ASP A 391 15.18 -12.75 9.04
C ASP A 391 14.74 -12.54 10.49
N THR A 392 14.45 -13.63 11.20
CA THR A 392 13.95 -13.58 12.58
C THR A 392 14.99 -13.07 13.58
N THR A 393 16.23 -12.82 13.19
CA THR A 393 17.23 -12.16 14.04
C THR A 393 17.01 -10.64 14.03
N THR A 394 16.77 -10.08 12.85
CA THR A 394 16.50 -8.64 12.67
C THR A 394 15.05 -8.31 12.99
N ASN A 395 14.11 -9.05 12.39
CA ASN A 395 12.66 -8.89 12.44
C ASN A 395 12.04 -9.83 13.48
N ASN A 396 12.48 -9.69 14.74
CA ASN A 396 12.09 -10.57 15.84
C ASN A 396 10.87 -10.08 16.64
N GLY A 397 10.26 -8.97 16.27
CA GLY A 397 9.17 -8.35 17.02
C GLY A 397 9.57 -7.72 18.35
N ALA A 398 10.86 -7.48 18.65
CA ALA A 398 11.25 -6.90 19.93
C ALA A 398 10.84 -5.43 20.05
N ILE A 399 10.42 -5.03 21.26
CA ILE A 399 10.25 -3.62 21.64
C ILE A 399 11.60 -3.08 22.10
N ILE A 400 12.06 -2.00 21.48
CA ILE A 400 13.41 -1.45 21.67
C ILE A 400 13.38 0.06 21.94
N LYS A 401 14.36 0.54 22.73
CA LYS A 401 14.75 1.96 22.86
C LYS A 401 16.14 2.25 22.32
N SER A 402 16.85 1.22 21.88
CA SER A 402 18.15 1.35 21.24
C SER A 402 18.36 0.20 20.25
N LEU A 403 19.14 0.46 19.22
CA LEU A 403 19.49 -0.50 18.17
C LEU A 403 20.99 -0.41 17.88
N THR A 404 21.58 -1.55 17.54
CA THR A 404 22.87 -1.62 16.87
C THR A 404 22.61 -1.98 15.41
N LEU A 405 23.06 -1.13 14.48
CA LEU A 405 22.85 -1.30 13.04
C LEU A 405 24.20 -1.49 12.33
N LYS A 406 24.33 -2.59 11.58
CA LYS A 406 25.55 -2.95 10.85
C LYS A 406 25.88 -1.91 9.77
N PRO A 407 27.15 -1.83 9.31
CA PRO A 407 27.49 -1.05 8.13
C PRO A 407 26.72 -1.58 6.91
N ASP A 408 26.34 -0.68 6.00
CA ASP A 408 25.60 -0.99 4.78
C ASP A 408 24.36 -1.86 5.05
N ASP A 409 23.57 -1.47 6.05
CA ASP A 409 22.31 -2.12 6.44
C ASP A 409 21.22 -1.06 6.65
N GLY A 410 19.97 -1.50 6.54
CA GLY A 410 18.78 -0.70 6.78
C GLY A 410 17.86 -1.38 7.79
N ILE A 411 16.95 -0.63 8.38
CA ILE A 411 15.87 -1.19 9.18
C ILE A 411 14.61 -0.33 9.12
N ILE A 412 13.46 -0.97 9.15
CA ILE A 412 12.16 -0.33 9.40
C ILE A 412 11.76 -0.64 10.83
N LEU A 413 11.34 0.40 11.56
CA LEU A 413 10.84 0.28 12.93
C LEU A 413 9.43 0.84 13.00
N LEU A 414 8.52 0.10 13.63
CA LEU A 414 7.12 0.46 13.78
C LEU A 414 6.90 1.26 15.06
N ARG A 415 5.98 2.23 15.01
CA ARG A 415 5.44 2.82 16.23
C ARG A 415 4.53 1.81 16.91
N ARG A 416 4.54 1.86 18.25
CA ARG A 416 3.64 1.09 19.09
C ARG A 416 2.20 1.49 18.78
N VAL A 417 1.32 0.51 18.66
CA VAL A 417 -0.13 0.77 18.60
C VAL A 417 -0.60 1.17 19.99
N GLU A 418 -1.19 2.35 20.11
CA GLU A 418 -1.68 2.91 21.37
C GLU A 418 -3.19 3.22 21.33
N ASP A 419 -3.78 3.26 20.12
CA ASP A 419 -5.17 3.59 19.89
C ASP A 419 -5.71 2.82 18.68
N LEU A 420 -7.03 2.72 18.56
CA LEU A 420 -7.72 2.07 17.43
C LEU A 420 -8.77 2.99 16.83
N THR A 421 -8.86 2.97 15.51
CA THR A 421 -9.88 3.66 14.71
C THR A 421 -10.60 2.65 13.82
N ASN A 422 -11.80 2.98 13.32
CA ASN A 422 -12.61 2.11 12.45
C ASN A 422 -13.03 0.77 13.07
N THR A 423 -12.98 0.66 14.39
CA THR A 423 -13.50 -0.48 15.15
C THR A 423 -13.94 -0.04 16.54
N SER A 424 -14.93 -0.73 17.11
CA SER A 424 -15.26 -0.62 18.52
C SER A 424 -14.32 -1.47 19.38
N TYR A 425 -13.98 -0.98 20.58
CA TYR A 425 -13.15 -1.71 21.55
C TYR A 425 -13.57 -1.41 22.99
N SER A 426 -13.21 -2.30 23.92
CA SER A 426 -13.41 -2.11 25.35
C SER A 426 -12.23 -1.34 25.95
N ASN A 427 -12.49 -0.19 26.55
CA ASN A 427 -11.47 0.69 27.12
C ASN A 427 -10.75 0.02 28.30
N GLY A 428 -9.42 -0.03 28.28
CA GLY A 428 -8.58 -0.64 29.30
C GLY A 428 -8.29 -2.14 29.09
N SER A 429 -8.68 -2.71 27.96
CA SER A 429 -8.37 -4.10 27.60
C SER A 429 -6.93 -4.26 27.10
N PHE A 430 -6.34 -5.43 27.33
CA PHE A 430 -5.11 -5.85 26.67
C PHE A 430 -5.47 -6.57 25.36
N VAL A 431 -4.90 -6.13 24.26
CA VAL A 431 -5.18 -6.61 22.90
C VAL A 431 -3.97 -7.36 22.37
N ARG A 432 -4.22 -8.46 21.65
CA ARG A 432 -3.25 -9.16 20.81
C ARG A 432 -3.77 -9.19 19.39
N VAL A 433 -2.87 -9.06 18.42
CA VAL A 433 -3.19 -8.95 16.99
C VAL A 433 -2.79 -10.24 16.30
N PHE A 434 -3.66 -10.79 15.46
CA PHE A 434 -3.46 -12.06 14.76
C PHE A 434 -3.87 -11.96 13.30
N ASN A 435 -3.19 -12.69 12.42
CA ASN A 435 -3.68 -12.96 11.07
C ASN A 435 -4.74 -14.09 11.07
N LYS A 436 -5.28 -14.44 9.90
CA LYS A 436 -6.26 -15.53 9.72
C LYS A 436 -5.76 -16.92 10.15
N ASN A 437 -4.45 -17.13 10.22
CA ASN A 437 -3.83 -18.38 10.65
C ASN A 437 -3.67 -18.46 12.18
N GLY A 438 -3.96 -17.38 12.92
CA GLY A 438 -3.75 -17.30 14.37
C GLY A 438 -2.31 -17.00 14.77
N GLU A 439 -1.50 -16.51 13.84
CA GLU A 439 -0.14 -16.05 14.07
C GLU A 439 -0.15 -14.57 14.45
N THR A 440 0.65 -14.18 15.43
CA THR A 440 0.70 -12.78 15.86
C THR A 440 1.46 -11.93 14.86
N THR A 441 0.86 -10.84 14.38
CA THR A 441 1.49 -9.90 13.43
C THR A 441 2.10 -8.68 14.14
N ARG A 442 1.57 -8.32 15.31
CA ARG A 442 2.06 -7.21 16.15
C ARG A 442 2.19 -7.64 17.62
N ASN A 443 2.96 -6.88 18.39
CA ASN A 443 2.99 -7.01 19.84
C ASN A 443 1.65 -6.67 20.47
N GLY A 444 1.38 -7.31 21.61
CA GLY A 444 0.23 -6.95 22.41
C GLY A 444 0.39 -5.57 23.07
N PHE A 445 -0.73 -4.89 23.25
CA PHE A 445 -0.79 -3.54 23.83
C PHE A 445 -2.05 -3.36 24.67
N PHE A 446 -2.01 -2.42 25.62
CA PHE A 446 -3.21 -1.96 26.29
C PHE A 446 -3.84 -0.87 25.45
N ILE A 447 -5.13 -1.01 25.16
CA ILE A 447 -5.89 0.09 24.57
C ILE A 447 -6.57 0.87 25.68
N TYR A 448 -6.23 2.15 25.81
CA TYR A 448 -6.73 2.97 26.89
C TYR A 448 -6.85 4.44 26.52
N ASP A 449 -8.06 4.96 26.60
CA ASP A 449 -8.33 6.39 26.59
C ASP A 449 -8.65 6.85 28.02
N LYS A 450 -7.71 7.64 28.57
CA LYS A 450 -7.76 8.14 29.95
C LYS A 450 -8.96 9.03 30.27
N GLN A 451 -9.65 9.54 29.25
CA GLN A 451 -10.82 10.40 29.44
C GLN A 451 -12.08 9.62 29.80
N PHE A 452 -12.11 8.34 29.47
CA PHE A 452 -13.28 7.49 29.64
C PHE A 452 -13.00 6.40 30.68
N LYS A 453 -14.07 5.89 31.28
CA LYS A 453 -13.93 4.86 32.31
C LYS A 453 -13.48 3.56 31.64
N GLY A 454 -12.63 2.80 32.33
CA GLY A 454 -12.37 1.42 31.96
C GLY A 454 -13.68 0.64 31.83
N GLY A 455 -13.81 -0.16 30.78
CA GLY A 455 -15.01 -0.93 30.45
C GLY A 455 -16.06 -0.17 29.63
N ASN A 456 -15.88 1.13 29.36
CA ASN A 456 -16.65 1.78 28.30
C ASN A 456 -16.28 1.17 26.95
N VAL A 457 -17.28 1.01 26.07
CA VAL A 457 -17.03 0.63 24.67
C VAL A 457 -16.82 1.91 23.89
N ILE A 458 -15.73 1.99 23.13
CA ILE A 458 -15.30 3.17 22.39
C ILE A 458 -15.17 2.80 20.92
N ALA A 459 -15.56 3.71 20.03
CA ALA A 459 -15.23 3.64 18.61
C ALA A 459 -14.85 5.03 18.11
N LYS A 460 -13.92 5.08 17.15
CA LYS A 460 -13.40 6.32 16.56
C LYS A 460 -13.45 6.22 15.05
N GLN A 461 -14.35 6.95 14.40
CA GLN A 461 -14.57 6.89 12.96
C GLN A 461 -15.31 8.13 12.47
N ASP A 462 -15.06 8.56 11.23
CA ASP A 462 -15.91 9.54 10.54
C ASP A 462 -17.24 8.86 10.18
N ILE A 463 -18.27 9.11 11.00
CA ILE A 463 -19.59 8.45 10.85
C ILE A 463 -20.56 9.27 10.00
N ASN A 464 -20.22 10.54 9.75
CA ASN A 464 -21.09 11.52 9.10
C ASN A 464 -20.56 11.98 7.73
N LYS A 465 -19.38 11.51 7.33
CA LYS A 465 -18.68 11.77 6.07
C LYS A 465 -18.29 13.25 5.88
N ASP A 466 -17.95 13.94 6.95
CA ASP A 466 -17.46 15.33 6.92
C ASP A 466 -15.92 15.42 6.87
N GLY A 467 -15.22 14.28 6.87
CA GLY A 467 -13.76 14.19 6.86
C GLY A 467 -13.13 14.33 8.24
N GLN A 468 -13.92 14.40 9.33
CA GLN A 468 -13.45 14.44 10.70
C GLN A 468 -13.89 13.18 11.45
N THR A 469 -13.02 12.71 12.34
CA THR A 469 -13.30 11.53 13.17
C THR A 469 -14.21 11.89 14.34
N GLU A 470 -15.36 11.23 14.45
CA GLU A 470 -16.18 11.22 15.67
C GLU A 470 -15.69 10.16 16.67
N ILE A 471 -15.99 10.41 17.94
CA ILE A 471 -15.72 9.48 19.05
C ILE A 471 -17.06 9.06 19.66
N LEU A 472 -17.40 7.78 19.60
CA LEU A 472 -18.60 7.22 20.21
C LEU A 472 -18.23 6.44 21.46
N ILE A 473 -18.95 6.72 22.56
CA ILE A 473 -18.71 6.10 23.86
C ILE A 473 -20.00 5.52 24.40
N ALA A 474 -20.00 4.23 24.70
CA ALA A 474 -21.09 3.56 25.38
C ALA A 474 -20.75 3.27 26.84
N ASP A 475 -21.65 3.66 27.74
CA ASP A 475 -21.59 3.32 29.16
C ASP A 475 -22.63 2.24 29.54
N SER A 476 -23.03 2.18 30.81
CA SER A 476 -24.03 1.21 31.27
C SER A 476 -25.45 1.45 30.73
N SER A 477 -25.73 2.64 30.20
CA SER A 477 -27.08 3.18 29.95
C SER A 477 -27.25 3.94 28.63
N LYS A 478 -26.21 4.61 28.13
CA LYS A 478 -26.27 5.54 27.00
C LYS A 478 -25.07 5.42 26.07
N ILE A 479 -25.26 5.97 24.87
CA ILE A 479 -24.18 6.28 23.93
C ILE A 479 -24.07 7.81 23.85
N THR A 480 -22.84 8.32 23.89
CA THR A 480 -22.52 9.73 23.67
C THR A 480 -21.57 9.84 22.48
N ILE A 481 -21.85 10.75 21.56
CA ILE A 481 -21.04 11.01 20.36
C ILE A 481 -20.37 12.37 20.53
N TYR A 482 -19.06 12.41 20.31
CA TYR A 482 -18.24 13.62 20.34
C TYR A 482 -17.64 13.87 18.96
N ASN A 483 -17.37 15.13 18.63
CA ASN A 483 -16.54 15.47 17.48
C ASN A 483 -15.05 15.23 17.79
N ALA A 484 -14.17 15.48 16.81
CA ALA A 484 -12.72 15.39 16.96
C ALA A 484 -12.16 16.28 18.09
N ASP A 485 -12.77 17.45 18.33
CA ASP A 485 -12.42 18.35 19.44
C ASP A 485 -13.01 17.94 20.80
N LYS A 486 -13.65 16.76 20.86
CA LYS A 486 -14.22 16.17 22.08
C LYS A 486 -15.39 16.95 22.67
N LYS A 487 -16.06 17.75 21.84
CA LYS A 487 -17.33 18.39 22.15
C LYS A 487 -18.47 17.40 21.88
N GLU A 488 -19.38 17.26 22.85
CA GLU A 488 -20.57 16.42 22.70
C GLU A 488 -21.41 16.93 21.53
N LEU A 489 -21.66 16.06 20.56
CA LEU A 489 -22.57 16.29 19.43
C LEU A 489 -23.98 15.83 19.80
N THR A 490 -24.10 14.62 20.35
CA THR A 490 -25.38 14.04 20.75
C THR A 490 -25.20 12.97 21.83
N LYS A 491 -26.29 12.63 22.52
CA LYS A 491 -26.38 11.48 23.42
C LYS A 491 -27.77 10.87 23.38
N PHE A 492 -27.85 9.56 23.52
CA PHE A 492 -29.12 8.83 23.48
C PHE A 492 -29.06 7.56 24.33
N TYR A 493 -30.25 7.04 24.67
CA TYR A 493 -30.43 5.89 25.56
C TYR A 493 -31.06 4.73 24.78
N PRO A 494 -30.25 3.83 24.18
CA PRO A 494 -30.77 2.80 23.29
C PRO A 494 -31.93 1.98 23.88
N TYR A 495 -31.82 1.67 25.17
CA TYR A 495 -32.76 0.81 25.91
C TYR A 495 -33.55 1.58 26.98
N GLY A 496 -33.60 2.91 26.86
CA GLY A 496 -34.29 3.79 27.80
C GLY A 496 -33.45 4.21 29.00
N THR A 497 -33.84 5.30 29.65
CA THR A 497 -33.05 5.98 30.70
C THR A 497 -32.88 5.18 32.00
N LYS A 498 -33.67 4.11 32.20
CA LYS A 498 -33.58 3.22 33.36
C LYS A 498 -32.67 2.00 33.12
N TYR A 499 -32.23 1.78 31.89
CA TYR A 499 -31.34 0.68 31.57
C TYR A 499 -29.93 0.96 32.13
N ASN A 500 -29.32 -0.03 32.76
CA ASN A 500 -28.01 0.12 33.43
C ASN A 500 -27.13 -1.14 33.34
N LYS A 501 -27.33 -1.97 32.32
CA LYS A 501 -26.67 -3.28 32.21
C LYS A 501 -25.42 -3.28 31.33
N GLY A 502 -25.11 -2.19 30.63
CA GLY A 502 -24.02 -2.15 29.66
C GLY A 502 -24.52 -2.23 28.22
N ILE A 503 -23.84 -1.54 27.31
CA ILE A 503 -24.14 -1.54 25.88
C ILE A 503 -22.89 -2.00 25.16
N ASN A 504 -23.00 -3.03 24.33
CA ASN A 504 -22.02 -3.28 23.27
C ASN A 504 -22.60 -2.73 21.96
N PHE A 505 -21.74 -2.25 21.08
CA PHE A 505 -22.15 -1.74 19.78
C PHE A 505 -21.05 -1.97 18.75
N VAL A 506 -21.47 -2.00 17.49
CA VAL A 506 -20.61 -1.92 16.31
C VAL A 506 -21.08 -0.75 15.46
N ILE A 507 -20.15 -0.12 14.74
CA ILE A 507 -20.44 0.90 13.75
C ILE A 507 -20.17 0.31 12.37
N ALA A 508 -21.11 0.44 11.44
CA ALA A 508 -20.93 0.02 10.06
C ALA A 508 -21.80 0.90 9.15
N ASP A 509 -21.30 1.20 7.95
CA ASP A 509 -22.13 1.69 6.84
C ASP A 509 -23.05 0.55 6.41
N PHE A 510 -24.15 0.36 7.12
CA PHE A 510 -24.97 -0.84 7.03
C PHE A 510 -25.91 -0.77 5.83
N GLU A 511 -26.29 0.45 5.43
CA GLU A 511 -27.14 0.71 4.27
C GLU A 511 -26.35 0.99 2.97
N ASN A 512 -25.00 1.04 3.04
CA ASN A 512 -24.08 1.35 1.94
C ASN A 512 -24.36 2.72 1.28
N ASP A 513 -24.70 3.72 2.09
CA ASP A 513 -24.91 5.10 1.65
C ASP A 513 -23.74 6.03 2.03
N GLY A 514 -22.75 5.48 2.75
CA GLY A 514 -21.58 6.18 3.24
C GLY A 514 -21.77 6.90 4.58
N TYR A 515 -22.97 6.89 5.14
CA TYR A 515 -23.21 7.23 6.54
C TYR A 515 -23.16 5.95 7.37
N PHE A 516 -22.73 6.08 8.62
CA PHE A 516 -22.55 4.91 9.48
C PHE A 516 -23.72 4.75 10.46
N GLU A 517 -24.23 3.53 10.54
CA GLU A 517 -25.22 3.11 11.53
C GLU A 517 -24.53 2.56 12.78
N ILE A 518 -25.21 2.73 13.91
CA ILE A 518 -24.80 2.24 15.22
C ILE A 518 -25.72 1.07 15.59
N ILE A 519 -25.21 -0.14 15.51
CA ILE A 519 -25.93 -1.36 15.87
C ILE A 519 -25.56 -1.72 17.31
N THR A 520 -26.56 -1.78 18.18
CA THR A 520 -26.37 -1.96 19.62
C THR A 520 -26.93 -3.30 20.10
N GLY A 521 -26.29 -3.88 21.11
CA GLY A 521 -26.75 -5.07 21.83
C GLY A 521 -26.81 -4.83 23.35
N THR A 522 -27.80 -5.39 24.01
CA THR A 522 -27.89 -5.40 25.48
C THR A 522 -26.88 -6.36 26.09
N GLN A 523 -26.36 -6.04 27.28
CA GLN A 523 -25.43 -6.90 28.03
C GLN A 523 -26.13 -7.71 29.14
N ARG A 524 -25.34 -8.43 29.93
CA ARG A 524 -25.77 -9.36 30.98
C ARG A 524 -26.79 -8.73 31.94
N GLY A 525 -27.87 -9.46 32.20
CA GLY A 525 -28.95 -9.04 33.09
C GLY A 525 -30.14 -8.39 32.37
N TYR A 526 -30.21 -8.50 31.04
CA TYR A 526 -31.34 -8.04 30.24
C TYR A 526 -31.62 -8.98 29.06
N ALA A 527 -32.83 -8.90 28.51
CA ALA A 527 -33.24 -9.63 27.31
C ALA A 527 -32.32 -9.29 26.11
N PRO A 528 -32.08 -10.21 25.15
CA PRO A 528 -31.14 -10.07 24.04
C PRO A 528 -31.68 -9.15 22.93
N LEU A 529 -31.86 -7.87 23.26
CA LEU A 529 -32.47 -6.86 22.40
C LEU A 529 -31.39 -6.19 21.57
N VAL A 530 -31.62 -6.15 20.25
CA VAL A 530 -30.80 -5.44 19.27
C VAL A 530 -31.57 -4.21 18.79
N LYS A 531 -30.87 -3.07 18.66
CA LYS A 531 -31.41 -1.84 18.07
C LYS A 531 -30.39 -1.16 17.17
N ILE A 532 -30.90 -0.51 16.13
CA ILE A 532 -30.12 0.20 15.11
C ILE A 532 -30.43 1.68 15.23
N PHE A 533 -29.39 2.51 15.09
CA PHE A 533 -29.49 3.97 15.10
C PHE A 533 -28.70 4.53 13.93
N ASN A 534 -29.13 5.66 13.37
CA ASN A 534 -28.28 6.40 12.44
C ASN A 534 -27.15 7.14 13.19
N TYR A 535 -26.24 7.79 12.45
CA TYR A 535 -25.14 8.57 13.00
C TYR A 535 -25.56 9.72 13.94
N LYS A 536 -26.82 10.15 13.91
CA LYS A 536 -27.39 11.19 14.80
C LYS A 536 -27.95 10.62 16.12
N GLY A 537 -27.99 9.29 16.27
CA GLY A 537 -28.58 8.61 17.42
C GLY A 537 -30.09 8.46 17.33
N GLU A 538 -30.68 8.60 16.14
CA GLU A 538 -32.11 8.38 15.91
C GLU A 538 -32.36 6.91 15.62
N VAL A 539 -33.37 6.33 16.27
CA VAL A 539 -33.65 4.89 16.17
C VAL A 539 -34.23 4.52 14.80
N GLN A 540 -33.69 3.46 14.20
CA GLN A 540 -34.20 2.86 12.98
C GLN A 540 -35.04 1.62 13.34
N GLY A 541 -36.36 1.79 13.37
CA GLY A 541 -37.32 0.73 13.71
C GLY A 541 -37.48 0.47 15.22
N ASN A 542 -38.12 -0.64 15.58
CA ASN A 542 -38.45 -0.96 16.98
C ASN A 542 -37.38 -1.79 17.69
N GLY A 543 -36.38 -2.28 16.95
CA GLY A 543 -35.46 -3.33 17.41
C GLY A 543 -36.11 -4.72 17.43
N PHE A 544 -35.30 -5.74 17.74
CA PHE A 544 -35.74 -7.13 17.77
C PHE A 544 -34.99 -7.94 18.84
N TYR A 545 -35.59 -9.03 19.30
CA TYR A 545 -34.94 -9.97 20.21
C TYR A 545 -34.23 -11.07 19.41
N ALA A 546 -32.90 -11.13 19.47
CA ALA A 546 -32.11 -12.12 18.72
C ALA A 546 -32.29 -13.55 19.25
N TYR A 547 -32.61 -13.67 20.54
CA TYR A 547 -32.93 -14.94 21.21
C TYR A 547 -34.19 -14.79 22.07
N ALA A 548 -34.54 -15.83 22.83
CA ALA A 548 -35.75 -15.85 23.64
C ALA A 548 -35.81 -14.63 24.60
N LYS A 549 -36.96 -13.95 24.66
CA LYS A 549 -37.14 -12.71 25.42
C LYS A 549 -36.88 -12.86 26.93
N ASN A 550 -37.12 -14.05 27.47
CA ASN A 550 -36.89 -14.38 28.89
C ASN A 550 -35.45 -14.81 29.20
N TYR A 551 -34.59 -15.00 28.19
CA TYR A 551 -33.17 -15.22 28.38
C TYR A 551 -32.49 -13.88 28.70
N LEU A 552 -31.79 -13.79 29.84
CA LEU A 552 -31.25 -12.52 30.36
C LEU A 552 -29.74 -12.38 30.21
N GLY A 553 -29.14 -13.09 29.25
CA GLY A 553 -27.70 -13.06 29.03
C GLY A 553 -27.21 -11.91 28.16
N GLY A 554 -28.11 -11.14 27.55
CA GLY A 554 -27.78 -10.14 26.54
C GLY A 554 -27.43 -10.75 25.18
N VAL A 555 -26.87 -9.93 24.29
CA VAL A 555 -26.49 -10.27 22.92
C VAL A 555 -25.24 -9.49 22.53
N ASN A 556 -24.28 -10.17 21.90
CA ASN A 556 -23.14 -9.55 21.23
C ASN A 556 -23.47 -9.35 19.75
N VAL A 557 -23.08 -8.23 19.16
CA VAL A 557 -23.42 -7.89 17.76
C VAL A 557 -22.17 -7.64 16.92
N ALA A 558 -22.25 -8.02 15.64
CA ALA A 558 -21.32 -7.68 14.57
C ALA A 558 -22.12 -7.46 13.27
N VAL A 559 -21.49 -6.86 12.27
CA VAL A 559 -22.11 -6.57 10.97
C VAL A 559 -21.11 -6.91 9.86
N GLY A 560 -21.59 -7.53 8.78
CA GLY A 560 -20.78 -7.87 7.61
C GLY A 560 -21.58 -8.55 6.51
N ASP A 561 -21.06 -8.58 5.28
CA ASP A 561 -21.64 -9.29 4.13
C ASP A 561 -21.13 -10.73 4.09
N THR A 562 -21.86 -11.62 4.74
CA THR A 562 -21.45 -13.02 4.93
C THR A 562 -21.72 -13.91 3.72
N ASN A 563 -22.35 -13.39 2.67
CA ASN A 563 -22.72 -14.16 1.48
C ASN A 563 -22.24 -13.54 0.15
N GLY A 564 -21.58 -12.38 0.19
CA GLY A 564 -20.96 -11.72 -0.96
C GLY A 564 -21.95 -11.07 -1.91
N ASN A 565 -23.15 -10.70 -1.46
CA ASN A 565 -24.18 -10.09 -2.31
C ASN A 565 -24.17 -8.55 -2.29
N GLY A 566 -23.26 -7.94 -1.53
CA GLY A 566 -23.12 -6.52 -1.31
C GLY A 566 -24.05 -5.93 -0.24
N GLN A 567 -24.92 -6.72 0.38
CA GLN A 567 -25.80 -6.30 1.49
C GLN A 567 -25.26 -6.88 2.80
N LYS A 568 -25.06 -6.02 3.79
CA LYS A 568 -24.57 -6.45 5.10
C LYS A 568 -25.69 -7.09 5.91
N GLU A 569 -25.33 -8.07 6.73
CA GLU A 569 -26.20 -8.70 7.72
C GLU A 569 -25.81 -8.32 9.15
N ILE A 570 -26.72 -8.57 10.10
CA ILE A 570 -26.46 -8.48 11.54
C ILE A 570 -26.15 -9.88 12.07
N ILE A 571 -24.93 -10.05 12.56
CA ILE A 571 -24.46 -11.27 13.18
C ILE A 571 -24.58 -11.11 14.69
N THR A 572 -25.22 -12.07 15.34
CA THR A 572 -25.45 -12.04 16.79
C THR A 572 -24.87 -13.26 17.47
N GLY A 573 -24.30 -13.05 18.65
CA GLY A 573 -23.85 -14.10 19.57
C GLY A 573 -24.63 -14.04 20.88
N ALA A 574 -25.09 -15.19 21.38
CA ALA A 574 -25.76 -15.23 22.68
C ALA A 574 -24.75 -14.91 23.80
N GLY A 575 -25.12 -14.06 24.74
CA GLY A 575 -24.26 -13.66 25.85
C GLY A 575 -24.16 -14.68 26.99
N PHE A 576 -23.91 -14.21 28.21
CA PHE A 576 -23.68 -15.05 29.39
C PHE A 576 -24.86 -15.99 29.70
N MET A 577 -24.59 -17.22 30.15
CA MET A 577 -25.56 -18.33 30.34
C MET A 577 -26.27 -18.82 29.07
N GLY A 578 -25.99 -18.21 27.91
CA GLY A 578 -26.46 -18.70 26.62
C GLY A 578 -25.57 -19.82 26.08
N GLY A 579 -26.13 -20.67 25.21
CA GLY A 579 -25.28 -21.54 24.39
C GLY A 579 -24.37 -20.73 23.45
N PRO A 580 -23.28 -21.28 22.90
CA PRO A 580 -22.41 -20.59 21.95
C PRO A 580 -23.04 -20.51 20.55
N ILE A 581 -24.28 -20.05 20.47
CA ILE A 581 -25.05 -19.99 19.24
C ILE A 581 -24.84 -18.63 18.56
N VAL A 582 -24.50 -18.66 17.28
CA VAL A 582 -24.43 -17.48 16.41
C VAL A 582 -25.64 -17.48 15.49
N ARG A 583 -26.31 -16.34 15.31
CA ARG A 583 -27.47 -16.18 14.40
C ARG A 583 -27.30 -14.96 13.51
N ILE A 584 -27.94 -14.98 12.35
CA ILE A 584 -27.80 -13.94 11.32
C ILE A 584 -29.18 -13.39 10.97
N PHE A 585 -29.26 -12.07 10.90
CA PHE A 585 -30.48 -11.31 10.66
C PHE A 585 -30.28 -10.28 9.56
N ASP A 586 -31.36 -9.94 8.87
CA ASP A 586 -31.36 -8.77 7.97
C ASP A 586 -31.49 -7.47 8.76
N LYS A 587 -31.51 -6.34 8.05
CA LYS A 587 -31.67 -5.01 8.64
C LYS A 587 -32.97 -4.77 9.38
N ASN A 588 -34.01 -5.58 9.12
CA ASN A 588 -35.30 -5.48 9.78
C ASN A 588 -35.41 -6.44 10.98
N GLY A 589 -34.36 -7.19 11.30
CA GLY A 589 -34.36 -8.20 12.34
C GLY A 589 -35.06 -9.50 11.95
N LYS A 590 -35.27 -9.75 10.65
CA LYS A 590 -35.75 -11.04 10.15
C LYS A 590 -34.59 -12.04 10.21
N LEU A 591 -34.85 -13.20 10.79
CA LEU A 591 -33.89 -14.29 10.85
C LEU A 591 -33.59 -14.81 9.43
N LEU A 592 -32.34 -14.69 9.01
CA LEU A 592 -31.84 -15.22 7.73
C LEU A 592 -31.29 -16.63 7.89
N SER A 593 -30.61 -16.90 9.00
CA SER A 593 -30.09 -18.22 9.35
C SER A 593 -30.43 -18.57 10.80
N GLY A 594 -30.96 -19.79 11.00
CA GLY A 594 -31.27 -20.35 12.33
C GLY A 594 -30.06 -20.47 13.26
N GLY A 595 -28.86 -20.34 12.69
CA GLY A 595 -27.61 -20.24 13.41
C GLY A 595 -26.82 -21.54 13.51
N PHE A 596 -25.59 -21.43 14.01
CA PHE A 596 -24.69 -22.55 14.27
C PHE A 596 -24.08 -22.44 15.67
N PHE A 597 -23.54 -23.54 16.18
CA PHE A 597 -22.82 -23.55 17.46
C PHE A 597 -21.32 -23.37 17.24
N ALA A 598 -20.77 -22.23 17.66
CA ALA A 598 -19.35 -21.93 17.51
C ALA A 598 -18.44 -22.75 18.44
N TYR A 599 -18.99 -23.28 19.53
CA TYR A 599 -18.28 -24.14 20.48
C TYR A 599 -19.19 -25.32 20.89
N ALA A 600 -18.72 -26.15 21.84
CA ALA A 600 -19.49 -27.28 22.34
C ALA A 600 -20.92 -26.86 22.75
N LYS A 601 -21.93 -27.59 22.27
CA LYS A 601 -23.36 -27.26 22.51
C LYS A 601 -23.74 -27.19 23.99
N THR A 602 -22.96 -27.80 24.88
CA THR A 602 -23.13 -27.79 26.34
C THR A 602 -22.48 -26.58 27.02
N PHE A 603 -21.61 -25.84 26.33
CA PHE A 603 -21.00 -24.63 26.85
C PHE A 603 -22.07 -23.55 27.08
N ARG A 604 -21.95 -22.79 28.17
CA ARG A 604 -22.94 -21.77 28.57
C ARG A 604 -22.32 -20.39 28.82
N GLY A 605 -21.09 -20.17 28.34
CA GLY A 605 -20.44 -18.88 28.48
C GLY A 605 -20.90 -17.83 27.46
N GLY A 606 -21.67 -18.24 26.45
CA GLY A 606 -21.99 -17.42 25.29
C GLY A 606 -20.86 -17.36 24.26
N VAL A 607 -20.99 -16.44 23.31
CA VAL A 607 -20.04 -16.23 22.22
C VAL A 607 -19.95 -14.74 21.87
N ASN A 608 -18.72 -14.22 21.80
CA ASN A 608 -18.42 -12.91 21.22
C ASN A 608 -18.23 -13.09 19.70
N VAL A 609 -18.67 -12.12 18.92
CA VAL A 609 -18.65 -12.18 17.45
C VAL A 609 -18.01 -10.93 16.87
N ALA A 610 -17.24 -11.10 15.80
CA ALA A 610 -16.80 -10.06 14.89
C ALA A 610 -16.99 -10.58 13.45
N CYS A 611 -17.08 -9.67 12.48
CA CYS A 611 -17.31 -10.03 11.09
C CYS A 611 -16.57 -9.07 10.16
N GLY A 612 -15.97 -9.60 9.11
CA GLY A 612 -15.20 -8.85 8.14
C GLY A 612 -14.31 -9.75 7.29
N ASP A 613 -13.96 -9.27 6.11
CA ASP A 613 -13.01 -9.91 5.20
C ASP A 613 -11.62 -9.96 5.83
N ILE A 614 -11.13 -11.18 6.04
CA ILE A 614 -9.80 -11.45 6.60
C ILE A 614 -8.91 -12.25 5.64
N ASP A 615 -9.34 -12.44 4.39
CA ASP A 615 -8.56 -13.14 3.37
C ASP A 615 -8.52 -12.46 2.00
N GLY A 616 -9.19 -11.32 1.84
CA GLY A 616 -9.21 -10.47 0.65
C GLY A 616 -10.13 -10.94 -0.45
N ASN A 617 -11.06 -11.87 -0.18
CA ASN A 617 -11.92 -12.46 -1.22
C ASN A 617 -13.21 -11.65 -1.48
N GLY A 618 -13.49 -10.60 -0.70
CA GLY A 618 -14.68 -9.76 -0.81
C GLY A 618 -15.94 -10.31 -0.12
N ILE A 619 -15.82 -11.42 0.63
CA ILE A 619 -16.86 -12.02 1.46
C ILE A 619 -16.40 -11.96 2.91
N ASP A 620 -17.25 -11.49 3.83
CA ASP A 620 -16.88 -11.35 5.22
C ASP A 620 -16.94 -12.70 5.97
N GLU A 621 -15.85 -13.05 6.67
CA GLU A 621 -15.83 -14.18 7.60
C GLU A 621 -16.49 -13.83 8.94
N ILE A 622 -16.95 -14.86 9.66
CA ILE A 622 -17.42 -14.73 11.05
C ILE A 622 -16.32 -15.21 12.00
N ILE A 623 -15.84 -14.31 12.85
CA ILE A 623 -14.85 -14.59 13.88
C ILE A 623 -15.55 -14.67 15.22
N THR A 624 -15.25 -15.71 15.98
CA THR A 624 -15.87 -15.96 17.28
C THR A 624 -14.83 -16.06 18.37
N GLY A 625 -15.16 -15.50 19.53
CA GLY A 625 -14.42 -15.65 20.78
C GLY A 625 -15.29 -16.31 21.84
N ALA A 626 -14.76 -17.27 22.59
CA ALA A 626 -15.55 -17.93 23.62
C ALA A 626 -15.88 -16.92 24.74
N GLY A 627 -17.13 -16.92 25.19
CA GLY A 627 -17.58 -16.06 26.28
C GLY A 627 -17.06 -16.50 27.67
N TYR A 628 -17.60 -15.88 28.71
CA TYR A 628 -17.18 -16.07 30.10
C TYR A 628 -17.22 -17.55 30.54
N GLY A 629 -16.19 -18.02 31.26
CA GLY A 629 -16.05 -19.42 31.67
C GLY A 629 -15.46 -20.31 30.57
N GLY A 630 -15.29 -19.79 29.35
CA GLY A 630 -14.58 -20.43 28.25
C GLY A 630 -13.10 -20.04 28.20
N SER A 631 -12.31 -20.80 27.45
CA SER A 631 -10.92 -20.44 27.14
C SER A 631 -10.82 -19.23 26.21
N SER A 632 -9.61 -18.74 25.99
CA SER A 632 -9.27 -17.71 25.00
C SER A 632 -9.36 -18.18 23.54
N HIS A 633 -10.20 -19.18 23.26
CA HIS A 633 -10.25 -19.85 21.95
C HIS A 633 -11.00 -18.99 20.94
N VAL A 634 -10.31 -18.61 19.87
CA VAL A 634 -10.83 -17.88 18.73
C VAL A 634 -11.06 -18.87 17.58
N ARG A 635 -12.20 -18.77 16.88
CA ARG A 635 -12.51 -19.61 15.72
C ARG A 635 -13.07 -18.76 14.58
N ILE A 636 -12.77 -19.17 13.36
CA ILE A 636 -13.12 -18.47 12.13
C ILE A 636 -14.05 -19.36 11.30
N PHE A 637 -15.12 -18.78 10.75
CA PHE A 637 -16.13 -19.47 9.96
C PHE A 637 -16.35 -18.78 8.62
N ASN A 638 -16.50 -19.56 7.56
CA ASN A 638 -16.81 -19.08 6.21
C ASN A 638 -18.31 -18.77 6.03
N SER A 639 -18.69 -18.37 4.81
CA SER A 639 -20.08 -18.10 4.39
C SER A 639 -21.05 -19.28 4.52
N LYS A 640 -20.53 -20.51 4.63
CA LYS A 640 -21.32 -21.74 4.88
C LYS A 640 -21.41 -22.08 6.36
N PHE A 641 -20.88 -21.24 7.25
CA PHE A 641 -20.78 -21.45 8.69
C PHE A 641 -19.93 -22.66 9.09
N GLU A 642 -19.00 -23.03 8.22
CA GLU A 642 -18.04 -24.09 8.47
C GLU A 642 -16.75 -23.49 9.02
N PRO A 643 -16.14 -24.11 10.05
CA PRO A 643 -14.88 -23.62 10.57
C PRO A 643 -13.78 -23.74 9.51
N ILE A 644 -13.08 -22.65 9.22
CA ILE A 644 -11.98 -22.63 8.23
C ILE A 644 -10.75 -23.38 8.76
N ASN A 645 -10.54 -23.32 10.08
CA ASN A 645 -9.48 -24.03 10.78
C ASN A 645 -9.93 -24.42 12.21
N PRO A 646 -9.12 -25.19 12.97
CA PRO A 646 -9.47 -25.58 14.34
C PRO A 646 -9.67 -24.41 15.31
N GLY A 647 -9.14 -23.22 14.99
CA GLY A 647 -9.03 -22.08 15.88
C GLY A 647 -7.69 -22.01 16.59
N PHE A 648 -7.48 -20.94 17.35
CA PHE A 648 -6.26 -20.68 18.13
C PHE A 648 -6.59 -20.07 19.49
N TRP A 649 -5.66 -20.17 20.44
CA TRP A 649 -5.82 -19.57 21.76
C TRP A 649 -5.10 -18.22 21.80
N ALA A 650 -5.86 -17.13 21.90
CA ALA A 650 -5.30 -15.78 21.93
C ALA A 650 -4.49 -15.50 23.21
N PHE A 651 -4.88 -16.12 24.32
CA PHE A 651 -4.21 -16.08 25.63
C PHE A 651 -3.97 -17.49 26.14
N ALA A 652 -3.54 -17.66 27.39
CA ALA A 652 -3.33 -18.97 28.00
C ALA A 652 -4.56 -19.89 27.83
N LYS A 653 -4.32 -21.13 27.37
CA LYS A 653 -5.37 -22.11 27.02
C LYS A 653 -6.24 -22.52 28.21
N ASP A 654 -5.67 -22.47 29.40
CA ASP A 654 -6.31 -22.72 30.69
C ASP A 654 -7.04 -21.51 31.27
N SER A 655 -6.90 -20.32 30.66
CA SER A 655 -7.74 -19.16 31.00
C SER A 655 -9.22 -19.52 30.92
N ARG A 656 -10.04 -18.93 31.79
CA ARG A 656 -11.49 -19.09 31.80
C ARG A 656 -12.22 -17.75 31.72
N THR A 657 -11.50 -16.68 31.35
CA THR A 657 -12.07 -15.33 31.23
C THR A 657 -12.93 -15.16 29.99
N GLY A 658 -12.76 -16.04 28.98
CA GLY A 658 -13.21 -15.80 27.62
C GLY A 658 -12.28 -14.83 26.87
N VAL A 659 -12.68 -14.47 25.64
CA VAL A 659 -11.97 -13.51 24.78
C VAL A 659 -12.97 -12.70 23.96
N ILE A 660 -12.78 -11.38 23.90
CA ILE A 660 -13.51 -10.50 23.00
C ILE A 660 -12.73 -10.43 21.69
N VAL A 661 -13.43 -10.50 20.57
CA VAL A 661 -12.83 -10.38 19.24
C VAL A 661 -13.37 -9.14 18.57
N THR A 662 -12.49 -8.42 17.89
CA THR A 662 -12.84 -7.37 16.93
C THR A 662 -11.90 -7.45 15.74
N LEU A 663 -12.19 -6.73 14.67
CA LEU A 663 -11.36 -6.69 13.47
C LEU A 663 -10.86 -5.29 13.19
N ASN A 664 -9.63 -5.18 12.71
CA ASN A 664 -9.07 -3.91 12.26
C ASN A 664 -8.00 -4.16 11.21
N ASP A 665 -8.03 -3.36 10.15
CA ASP A 665 -6.99 -3.30 9.13
C ASP A 665 -5.90 -2.32 9.64
N LEU A 666 -4.92 -2.87 10.37
CA LEU A 666 -3.87 -2.11 11.06
C LEU A 666 -2.71 -1.76 10.13
N ASP A 667 -2.47 -2.59 9.11
CA ASP A 667 -1.42 -2.41 8.11
C ASP A 667 -1.95 -2.00 6.73
N LYS A 668 -3.22 -1.64 6.60
CA LYS A 668 -3.79 -0.99 5.41
C LYS A 668 -3.62 -1.79 4.13
N ASP A 669 -3.51 -3.11 4.22
CA ASP A 669 -3.42 -4.00 3.07
C ASP A 669 -4.82 -4.38 2.51
N GLY A 670 -5.89 -3.95 3.21
CA GLY A 670 -7.28 -4.23 2.87
C GLY A 670 -7.81 -5.52 3.46
N ILE A 671 -6.95 -6.32 4.11
CA ILE A 671 -7.28 -7.47 4.93
C ILE A 671 -7.36 -7.00 6.39
N LYS A 672 -8.31 -7.53 7.17
CA LYS A 672 -8.43 -7.16 8.58
C LYS A 672 -7.70 -8.15 9.48
N GLU A 673 -6.92 -7.64 10.43
CA GLU A 673 -6.36 -8.43 11.51
C GLU A 673 -7.44 -8.76 12.55
N ILE A 674 -7.28 -9.91 13.17
CA ILE A 674 -8.08 -10.35 14.31
C ILE A 674 -7.48 -9.79 15.59
N LEU A 675 -8.20 -8.87 16.22
CA LEU A 675 -7.83 -8.27 17.49
C LEU A 675 -8.54 -9.02 18.62
N ALA A 676 -7.77 -9.76 19.41
CA ALA A 676 -8.26 -10.52 20.54
C ALA A 676 -7.99 -9.75 21.84
N ALA A 677 -9.05 -9.31 22.52
CA ALA A 677 -8.99 -8.47 23.70
C ALA A 677 -9.33 -9.23 24.99
N SER A 678 -8.63 -8.91 26.07
CA SER A 678 -8.95 -9.39 27.41
C SER A 678 -10.32 -8.83 27.86
N PRO A 679 -11.22 -9.68 28.37
CA PRO A 679 -12.52 -9.21 28.89
C PRO A 679 -12.37 -8.38 30.18
N SER A 680 -11.29 -8.59 30.94
CA SER A 680 -10.95 -7.80 32.11
C SER A 680 -10.24 -6.49 31.71
N THR A 681 -10.67 -5.38 32.28
CA THR A 681 -10.08 -4.05 32.09
C THR A 681 -9.18 -3.68 33.24
N PHE A 682 -8.00 -3.13 32.98
CA PHE A 682 -7.24 -2.43 34.03
C PHE A 682 -7.93 -1.10 34.33
N ALA A 683 -8.30 -0.88 35.59
CA ALA A 683 -8.90 0.38 36.04
C ALA A 683 -7.82 1.26 36.69
N THR A 684 -7.38 2.30 35.99
CA THR A 684 -6.72 3.45 36.62
C THR A 684 -7.57 4.70 36.39
N ALA A 685 -8.68 4.80 37.12
CA ALA A 685 -9.41 6.05 37.21
C ALA A 685 -8.62 7.00 38.12
N PHE A 686 -7.82 7.88 37.55
CA PHE A 686 -7.50 9.14 38.23
C PHE A 686 -8.72 10.04 38.06
N ASN A 687 -9.57 10.13 39.09
CA ASN A 687 -10.46 11.28 39.22
C ASN A 687 -9.59 12.50 39.59
N PRO A 688 -9.82 13.68 39.01
CA PRO A 688 -9.23 14.92 39.51
C PRO A 688 -9.63 15.23 40.95
#